data_AF-A0A943I305-F1
#
_entry.id   AF-A0A943I305-F1
#
_cell.length_a   1.000
_cell.length_b   1.000
_cell.length_c   1.000
_cell.angle_alpha   90.00
_cell.angle_beta   90.00
_cell.angle_gamma   90.00
#
_symmetry.space_group_name_H-M   'P 1'
#
loop_
_entity.id
_entity.type
_entity.pdbx_description
1 polymer ?
#
loop_
_entity_poly.entity_id
_entity_poly.type
_entity_poly.pdbx_seq_one_letter_code
_entity_poly.pdbx_strand_id
1 'polypeptide(L)'
;MQTRQNYGGLDAFRLVAAFLVIAIHTSPLTCFSANADFFLTRVLARVAVPFFFMVTGQFVVSRFYRDTNGWAALTKSLTKLSLLYLVAIALYVPIGLYGGHYEALSLGSALRLLLFDGTFYHLWYFPACLLGLCLVYLMSRKLSLRNSLAIALFLYLIGLMGDSYYGLARSIPVLDAFYQGGFQVFSYTRNGLFFAPIFLILGAWLSQKKTLERPKAIFGLCLSFAGMAGEAFILRHLGWPRHDSMYLFLLPTMLYLYHLVLSWQRPSCQRARTAATCVYILHPAVIVLIRAVAKALHLLPWLVDQSLAHYLAVSAVSFGAAYVLALILPRPQRYSPKGRAWIELDSQALAHNIAFLQSRLPRSCKLMPAVKANAYGHGAVPVCKELYRLGVRHFCVASLSEGIELRKNGIAGEILILGYTHPSQAFLLRRYRLSQTVVDSQYAKALSTYGKKLRVHIGIDTGMHRLGERSENIDQIALLFALKHLQIDGIFTHLSADESLSPRNKAFTKVQSMAFQSVLRELKKRGVPCPRTHLLASYGVLNYPELGGDYARIGIALYGILSTRADTDAWARQLRPVLSLKARVATVKPLYTQEAVGYGLSCTADHPMKIATLSIGYADGLPRSLSDGHGYVLLRGQKAPILGKICMDQTIIDVTDIPGVCAGDTAVLIGTSGTLTLSAGDLAESAGTISNEILSRLGARLDRILCR
;
A
#
# COMPACT_ATOMS: atom_id res chain seq x y z
N MET A 1 -19.72 -9.18 14.77
CA MET A 1 -19.57 -9.08 13.29
C MET A 1 -19.64 -7.62 12.87
N GLN A 2 -18.52 -6.95 12.59
CA GLN A 2 -18.55 -5.65 11.92
C GLN A 2 -18.74 -5.89 10.42
N THR A 3 -19.93 -5.60 9.89
CA THR A 3 -20.21 -5.63 8.46
C THR A 3 -19.19 -4.77 7.71
N ARG A 4 -18.36 -5.38 6.85
CA ARG A 4 -17.46 -4.68 5.92
C ARG A 4 -18.27 -3.59 5.20
N GLN A 5 -17.86 -2.33 5.32
CA GLN A 5 -18.46 -1.25 4.53
C GLN A 5 -18.30 -1.57 3.04
N ASN A 6 -19.42 -1.70 2.34
CA ASN A 6 -19.46 -2.06 0.94
C ASN A 6 -19.50 -0.80 0.06
N TYR A 7 -18.55 -0.65 -0.86
CA TYR A 7 -18.43 0.53 -1.74
C TYR A 7 -18.76 0.24 -3.22
N GLY A 8 -19.29 -0.94 -3.56
CA GLY A 8 -19.57 -1.27 -4.96
C GLY A 8 -20.63 -0.38 -5.62
N GLY A 9 -21.48 0.30 -4.84
CA GLY A 9 -22.37 1.36 -5.34
C GLY A 9 -21.62 2.50 -6.02
N LEU A 10 -20.54 2.98 -5.40
CA LEU A 10 -19.70 4.04 -5.98
C LEU A 10 -19.02 3.58 -7.26
N ASP A 11 -18.57 2.32 -7.31
CA ASP A 11 -17.94 1.74 -8.50
C ASP A 11 -18.91 1.67 -9.69
N ALA A 12 -20.18 1.35 -9.44
CA ALA A 12 -21.23 1.32 -10.45
C ALA A 12 -21.57 2.73 -10.96
N PHE A 13 -21.77 3.69 -10.05
CA PHE A 13 -22.12 5.06 -10.45
C PHE A 13 -20.98 5.77 -11.21
N ARG A 14 -19.72 5.39 -11.01
CA ARG A 14 -18.60 5.89 -11.83
C ARG A 14 -18.80 5.64 -13.33
N LEU A 15 -19.41 4.51 -13.71
CA LEU A 15 -19.70 4.21 -15.11
C LEU A 15 -20.84 5.09 -15.64
N VAL A 16 -21.88 5.28 -14.82
CA VAL A 16 -22.99 6.21 -15.15
C VAL A 16 -22.47 7.63 -15.31
N ALA A 17 -21.63 8.10 -14.38
CA ALA A 17 -20.99 9.41 -14.46
C ALA A 17 -20.11 9.54 -15.71
N ALA A 18 -19.36 8.51 -16.09
CA ALA A 18 -18.58 8.52 -17.32
C ALA A 18 -19.46 8.62 -18.58
N PHE A 19 -20.60 7.92 -18.62
CA PHE A 19 -21.58 8.01 -19.71
C PHE A 19 -22.22 9.40 -19.81
N LEU A 20 -22.49 10.04 -18.67
CA LEU A 20 -22.97 11.43 -18.62
C LEU A 20 -21.91 12.44 -19.08
N VAL A 21 -20.62 12.21 -18.78
CA VAL A 21 -19.53 13.07 -19.30
C VAL A 21 -19.48 13.04 -20.83
N ILE A 22 -19.71 11.89 -21.46
CA ILE A 22 -19.79 11.81 -22.92
C ILE A 22 -20.96 12.65 -23.45
N ALA A 23 -22.11 12.65 -22.77
CA ALA A 23 -23.27 13.45 -23.17
C ALA A 23 -22.95 14.95 -23.18
N ILE A 24 -22.20 15.45 -22.19
CA ILE A 24 -21.76 16.87 -22.10
C ILE A 24 -20.98 17.30 -23.36
N HIS A 25 -20.29 16.38 -24.03
CA HIS A 25 -19.39 16.67 -25.15
C HIS A 25 -19.95 16.32 -26.52
N THR A 26 -21.06 15.58 -26.56
CA THR A 26 -21.70 15.13 -27.81
C THR A 26 -23.08 15.73 -28.02
N SER A 27 -23.69 16.33 -27.00
CA SER A 27 -24.99 17.02 -27.06
C SER A 27 -26.07 16.15 -27.75
N PRO A 28 -26.38 14.98 -27.17
CA PRO A 28 -27.13 13.90 -27.81
C PRO A 28 -28.53 14.26 -28.29
N LEU A 29 -29.17 15.27 -27.69
CA LEU A 29 -30.57 15.60 -28.00
C LEU A 29 -30.71 16.86 -28.85
N THR A 30 -29.59 17.42 -29.33
CA THR A 30 -29.58 18.68 -30.10
C THR A 30 -30.49 18.61 -31.33
N CYS A 31 -30.51 17.48 -32.04
CA CYS A 31 -31.37 17.31 -33.22
C CYS A 31 -32.87 17.20 -32.89
N PHE A 32 -33.23 16.91 -31.64
CA PHE A 32 -34.62 16.71 -31.23
C PHE A 32 -35.20 17.93 -30.52
N SER A 33 -34.46 18.50 -29.56
CA SER A 33 -34.89 19.68 -28.81
C SER A 33 -33.72 20.31 -28.07
N ALA A 34 -33.49 21.61 -28.32
CA ALA A 34 -32.49 22.40 -27.62
C ALA A 34 -32.75 22.51 -26.10
N ASN A 35 -34.02 22.37 -25.67
CA ASN A 35 -34.37 22.36 -24.25
C ASN A 35 -34.10 20.99 -23.61
N ALA A 36 -34.42 19.90 -24.32
CA ALA A 36 -34.10 18.55 -23.85
C ALA A 36 -32.59 18.33 -23.76
N ASP A 37 -31.82 18.83 -24.74
CA ASP A 37 -30.35 18.73 -24.71
C ASP A 37 -29.76 19.53 -23.57
N PHE A 38 -30.21 20.78 -23.38
CA PHE A 38 -29.77 21.59 -22.26
C PHE A 38 -30.07 20.92 -20.91
N PHE A 39 -31.26 20.34 -20.75
CA PHE A 39 -31.58 19.58 -19.54
C PHE A 39 -30.63 18.40 -19.34
N LEU A 40 -30.37 17.61 -20.39
CA LEU A 40 -29.48 16.46 -20.27
C LEU A 40 -28.02 16.87 -20.01
N THR A 41 -27.47 17.81 -20.76
CA THR A 41 -26.05 18.17 -20.73
C THR A 41 -25.69 19.19 -19.65
N ARG A 42 -26.59 20.14 -19.37
CA ARG A 42 -26.37 21.24 -18.42
C ARG A 42 -27.12 21.09 -17.11
N VAL A 43 -28.05 20.14 -16.96
CA VAL A 43 -28.68 19.85 -15.65
C VAL A 43 -28.32 18.45 -15.17
N LEU A 44 -28.77 17.40 -15.86
CA LEU A 44 -28.57 16.02 -15.42
C LEU A 44 -27.10 15.62 -15.39
N ALA A 45 -26.37 15.83 -16.48
CA ALA A 45 -24.98 15.41 -16.57
C ALA A 45 -24.02 16.20 -15.67
N ARG A 46 -24.45 17.35 -15.12
CA ARG A 46 -23.62 18.17 -14.23
C ARG A 46 -23.27 17.52 -12.90
N VAL A 47 -23.98 16.46 -12.51
CA VAL A 47 -23.64 15.66 -11.33
C VAL A 47 -22.35 14.83 -11.50
N ALA A 48 -21.91 14.58 -12.74
CA ALA A 48 -20.86 13.61 -13.04
C ALA A 48 -19.48 14.00 -12.50
N VAL A 49 -19.01 15.22 -12.75
CA VAL A 49 -17.68 15.68 -12.30
C VAL A 49 -17.63 15.88 -10.78
N PRO A 50 -18.62 16.57 -10.14
CA PRO A 50 -18.73 16.62 -8.69
C PRO A 50 -18.66 15.26 -8.02
N PHE A 51 -19.29 14.23 -8.60
CA PHE A 51 -19.23 12.88 -8.08
C PHE A 51 -17.79 12.35 -8.01
N PHE A 52 -16.98 12.52 -9.06
CA PHE A 52 -15.57 12.10 -9.05
C PHE A 52 -14.74 12.82 -7.97
N PHE A 53 -14.99 14.12 -7.75
CA PHE A 53 -14.38 14.85 -6.64
C PHE A 53 -14.82 14.30 -5.28
N MET A 54 -16.11 14.03 -5.07
CA MET A 54 -16.60 13.45 -3.81
C MET A 54 -16.01 12.07 -3.54
N VAL A 55 -15.88 11.21 -4.56
CA VAL A 55 -15.22 9.91 -4.37
C VAL A 55 -13.75 10.08 -4.01
N THR A 56 -13.05 11.03 -4.64
CA THR A 56 -11.67 11.37 -4.27
C THR A 56 -11.60 11.90 -2.83
N GLY A 57 -12.54 12.75 -2.44
CA GLY A 57 -12.72 13.27 -1.09
C GLY A 57 -12.87 12.17 -0.03
N GLN A 58 -13.74 11.20 -0.30
CA GLN A 58 -13.99 10.08 0.61
C GLN A 58 -12.75 9.21 0.84
N PHE A 59 -11.95 8.92 -0.19
CA PHE A 59 -10.82 7.99 -0.06
C PHE A 59 -9.47 8.67 0.21
N VAL A 60 -9.32 9.95 -0.13
CA VAL A 60 -8.06 10.71 0.03
C VAL A 60 -8.20 11.75 1.13
N VAL A 61 -9.15 12.69 0.99
CA VAL A 61 -9.28 13.84 1.89
C VAL A 61 -9.73 13.45 3.28
N SER A 62 -10.57 12.42 3.44
CA SER A 62 -10.95 11.89 4.75
C SER A 62 -9.74 11.55 5.63
N ARG A 63 -8.62 11.15 5.02
CA ARG A 63 -7.36 10.81 5.69
C ARG A 63 -6.61 12.04 6.18
N PHE A 64 -6.79 13.21 5.56
CA PHE A 64 -6.17 14.46 5.99
C PHE A 64 -6.65 14.90 7.37
N TYR A 65 -7.90 14.56 7.71
CA TYR A 65 -8.53 14.91 8.99
C TYR A 65 -8.56 13.74 10.00
N ARG A 66 -8.16 12.52 9.62
CA ARG A 66 -8.21 11.32 10.47
C ARG A 66 -6.84 10.70 10.79
N ASP A 67 -5.93 10.65 9.83
CA ASP A 67 -4.64 9.95 9.97
C ASP A 67 -3.53 10.95 10.35
N THR A 68 -2.57 10.52 11.17
CA THR A 68 -1.36 11.29 11.50
C THR A 68 -0.42 11.51 10.31
N ASN A 69 -0.67 10.89 9.15
CA ASN A 69 0.19 10.95 7.96
C ASN A 69 -0.55 11.43 6.69
N GLY A 70 -1.33 12.51 6.80
CA GLY A 70 -2.03 13.14 5.68
C GLY A 70 -1.12 13.52 4.50
N TRP A 71 0.14 13.86 4.76
CA TRP A 71 1.14 14.16 3.72
C TRP A 71 1.37 12.97 2.76
N ALA A 72 1.51 11.76 3.28
CA ALA A 72 1.72 10.57 2.45
C ALA A 72 0.50 10.25 1.57
N ALA A 73 -0.71 10.56 2.04
CA ALA A 73 -1.93 10.41 1.26
C ALA A 73 -2.01 11.46 0.13
N LEU A 74 -1.60 12.70 0.41
CA LEU A 74 -1.50 13.77 -0.57
C LEU A 74 -0.48 13.43 -1.65
N THR A 75 0.78 13.17 -1.28
CA THR A 75 1.87 12.91 -2.24
C THR A 75 1.55 11.75 -3.16
N LYS A 76 1.05 10.62 -2.62
CA LYS A 76 0.63 9.48 -3.43
C LYS A 76 -0.47 9.83 -4.44
N SER A 77 -1.43 10.66 -4.03
CA SER A 77 -2.55 11.06 -4.89
C SER A 77 -2.10 12.05 -5.97
N LEU A 78 -1.25 13.03 -5.60
CA LEU A 78 -0.63 13.96 -6.55
C LEU A 78 0.20 13.22 -7.59
N THR A 79 1.11 12.33 -7.18
CA THR A 79 1.93 11.55 -8.13
C THR A 79 1.06 10.77 -9.12
N LYS A 80 0.01 10.10 -8.62
CA LYS A 80 -0.89 9.31 -9.48
C LYS A 80 -1.66 10.21 -10.47
N LEU A 81 -2.24 11.30 -10.00
CA LEU A 81 -3.03 12.22 -10.84
C LEU A 81 -2.14 12.95 -11.85
N SER A 82 -0.95 13.40 -11.43
CA SER A 82 0.03 14.02 -12.32
C SER A 82 0.51 13.06 -13.41
N LEU A 83 0.79 11.79 -13.07
CA LEU A 83 1.18 10.80 -14.09
C LEU A 83 0.04 10.57 -15.10
N LEU A 84 -1.19 10.43 -14.61
CA LEU A 84 -2.35 10.24 -15.48
C LEU A 84 -2.62 11.46 -16.37
N TYR A 85 -2.43 12.66 -15.82
CA TYR A 85 -2.53 13.90 -16.56
C TYR A 85 -1.44 14.01 -17.63
N LEU A 86 -0.19 13.65 -17.32
CA LEU A 86 0.91 13.61 -18.29
C LEU A 86 0.63 12.63 -19.43
N VAL A 87 0.09 11.44 -19.12
CA VAL A 87 -0.33 10.47 -20.15
C VAL A 87 -1.43 11.05 -21.03
N ALA A 88 -2.43 11.72 -20.44
CA ALA A 88 -3.48 12.37 -21.20
C ALA A 88 -2.93 13.52 -22.07
N ILE A 89 -2.02 14.34 -21.54
CA ILE A 89 -1.33 15.39 -22.30
C ILE A 89 -0.63 14.77 -23.51
N ALA A 90 0.19 13.73 -23.30
CA ALA A 90 0.91 13.06 -24.39
C ALA A 90 -0.03 12.50 -25.47
N LEU A 91 -1.21 11.99 -25.07
CA LEU A 91 -2.22 11.51 -26.00
C LEU A 91 -2.83 12.63 -26.85
N TYR A 92 -3.06 13.82 -26.27
CA TYR A 92 -3.80 14.91 -26.92
C TYR A 92 -2.91 15.98 -27.56
N VAL A 93 -1.63 16.07 -27.22
CA VAL A 93 -0.69 17.02 -27.84
C VAL A 93 -0.66 16.89 -29.38
N PRO A 94 -0.54 15.69 -29.98
CA PRO A 94 -0.56 15.55 -31.44
C PRO A 94 -1.87 16.05 -32.08
N ILE A 95 -3.01 15.79 -31.43
CA ILE A 95 -4.34 16.22 -31.89
C ILE A 95 -4.46 17.75 -31.80
N GLY A 96 -3.99 18.33 -30.69
CA GLY A 96 -3.99 19.78 -30.48
C GLY A 96 -3.09 20.50 -31.49
N LEU A 97 -1.91 19.96 -31.80
CA LEU A 97 -1.00 20.47 -32.83
C LEU A 97 -1.66 20.44 -34.21
N TYR A 98 -2.28 19.32 -34.59
CA TYR A 98 -2.99 19.21 -35.88
C TYR A 98 -4.16 20.19 -35.98
N GLY A 99 -4.87 20.43 -34.87
CA GLY A 99 -5.98 21.38 -34.83
C GLY A 99 -5.56 22.85 -34.63
N GLY A 100 -4.27 23.20 -34.71
CA GLY A 100 -3.78 24.57 -34.55
C GLY A 100 -3.92 25.16 -33.14
N HIS A 101 -4.20 24.35 -32.11
CA HIS A 101 -4.51 24.82 -30.75
C HIS A 101 -3.31 25.44 -30.02
N TYR A 102 -2.10 25.34 -30.59
CA TYR A 102 -0.83 25.67 -29.96
C TYR A 102 0.02 26.68 -30.74
N GLU A 103 -0.47 27.21 -31.86
CA GLU A 103 0.30 28.05 -32.79
C GLU A 103 0.71 29.43 -32.23
N ALA A 104 0.09 29.89 -31.14
CA ALA A 104 0.36 31.19 -30.51
C ALA A 104 0.62 31.12 -28.99
N LEU A 105 1.24 30.03 -28.51
CA LEU A 105 1.49 29.81 -27.08
C LEU A 105 2.60 30.71 -26.51
N SER A 106 2.22 31.70 -25.70
CA SER A 106 3.15 32.38 -24.78
C SER A 106 3.39 31.54 -23.52
N LEU A 107 4.51 31.75 -22.81
CA LEU A 107 4.83 31.05 -21.56
C LEU A 107 3.71 31.20 -20.51
N GLY A 108 3.10 32.40 -20.41
CA GLY A 108 1.98 32.66 -19.51
C GLY A 108 0.72 31.86 -19.88
N SER A 109 0.37 31.80 -21.17
CA SER A 109 -0.77 31.00 -21.65
C SER A 109 -0.54 29.49 -21.47
N ALA A 110 0.69 29.02 -21.63
CA ALA A 110 1.06 27.62 -21.39
C ALA A 110 0.90 27.23 -19.91
N LEU A 111 1.35 28.09 -18.99
CA LEU A 111 1.18 27.87 -17.55
C LEU A 111 -0.29 27.88 -17.14
N ARG A 112 -1.10 28.78 -17.70
CA ARG A 112 -2.56 28.82 -17.48
C ARG A 112 -3.25 27.53 -17.92
N LEU A 113 -2.94 27.03 -19.12
CA LEU A 113 -3.46 25.74 -19.59
C LEU A 113 -3.03 24.57 -18.70
N LEU A 114 -1.76 24.54 -18.30
CA LEU A 114 -1.25 23.44 -17.49
C LEU A 114 -1.86 23.42 -16.08
N LEU A 115 -1.99 24.59 -15.44
CA LEU A 115 -2.34 24.71 -14.02
C LEU A 115 -3.84 24.88 -13.75
N PHE A 116 -4.61 25.46 -14.66
CA PHE A 116 -6.02 25.81 -14.43
C PHE A 116 -6.96 25.20 -15.46
N ASP A 117 -6.70 25.42 -16.74
CA ASP A 117 -7.73 25.19 -17.77
C ASP A 117 -7.69 23.77 -18.37
N GLY A 118 -6.58 23.05 -18.21
CA GLY A 118 -6.29 21.81 -18.92
C GLY A 118 -5.63 22.07 -20.28
N THR A 119 -4.66 21.25 -20.68
CA THR A 119 -4.00 21.35 -22.00
C THR A 119 -4.92 21.04 -23.20
N PHE A 120 -6.10 20.49 -22.91
CA PHE A 120 -7.21 20.28 -23.82
C PHE A 120 -8.50 20.53 -23.03
N TYR A 121 -9.53 21.12 -23.64
CA TYR A 121 -10.73 21.64 -22.94
C TYR A 121 -11.42 20.63 -21.99
N HIS A 122 -11.29 19.32 -22.26
CA HIS A 122 -11.90 18.25 -21.46
C HIS A 122 -11.02 17.76 -20.29
N LEU A 123 -9.76 18.17 -20.20
CA LEU A 123 -8.81 17.67 -19.19
C LEU A 123 -8.73 18.52 -17.91
N TRP A 124 -9.52 19.59 -17.81
CA TRP A 124 -9.54 20.52 -16.68
C TRP A 124 -9.76 19.85 -15.30
N TYR A 125 -10.39 18.68 -15.25
CA TYR A 125 -10.56 17.90 -14.02
C TYR A 125 -9.23 17.62 -13.31
N PHE A 126 -8.16 17.33 -14.05
CA PHE A 126 -6.85 17.00 -13.48
C PHE A 126 -6.23 18.18 -12.71
N PRO A 127 -5.97 19.36 -13.32
CA PRO A 127 -5.48 20.52 -12.60
C PRO A 127 -6.42 20.94 -11.47
N ALA A 128 -7.74 20.88 -11.69
CA ALA A 128 -8.71 21.20 -10.66
C ALA A 128 -8.61 20.27 -9.43
N CYS A 129 -8.46 18.97 -9.65
CA CYS A 129 -8.30 18.00 -8.57
C CYS A 129 -6.96 18.16 -7.84
N LEU A 130 -5.86 18.42 -8.57
CA LEU A 130 -4.54 18.64 -8.00
C LEU A 130 -4.51 19.88 -7.08
N LEU A 131 -4.98 21.02 -7.60
CA LEU A 131 -5.06 22.27 -6.84
C LEU A 131 -6.03 22.14 -5.65
N GLY A 132 -7.21 21.54 -5.87
CA GLY A 132 -8.20 21.33 -4.81
C GLY A 132 -7.66 20.46 -3.67
N LEU A 133 -6.93 19.37 -3.98
CA LEU A 133 -6.30 18.52 -2.97
C LEU A 133 -5.23 19.26 -2.16
N CYS A 134 -4.39 20.06 -2.83
CA CYS A 134 -3.39 20.89 -2.16
C CYS A 134 -4.05 21.91 -1.23
N LEU A 135 -5.08 22.63 -1.70
CA LEU A 135 -5.79 23.63 -0.90
C LEU A 135 -6.46 23.00 0.32
N VAL A 136 -7.22 21.92 0.14
CA VAL A 136 -7.90 21.24 1.24
C VAL A 136 -6.89 20.64 2.24
N TYR A 137 -5.75 20.14 1.78
CA TYR A 137 -4.68 19.69 2.67
C TYR A 137 -4.12 20.85 3.50
N LEU A 138 -3.86 22.01 2.90
CA LEU A 138 -3.40 23.19 3.64
C LEU A 138 -4.42 23.64 4.69
N MET A 139 -5.71 23.65 4.33
CA MET A 139 -6.81 23.95 5.24
C MET A 139 -6.85 22.96 6.41
N SER A 140 -6.69 21.66 6.14
CA SER A 140 -6.75 20.60 7.16
C SER A 140 -5.62 20.69 8.20
N ARG A 141 -4.55 21.45 7.93
CA ARG A 141 -3.47 21.68 8.91
C ARG A 141 -3.87 22.62 10.03
N LYS A 142 -4.81 23.54 9.78
CA LYS A 142 -5.18 24.61 10.72
C LYS A 142 -6.67 24.61 11.09
N LEU A 143 -7.51 23.93 10.31
CA LEU A 143 -8.96 24.03 10.43
C LEU A 143 -9.60 22.67 10.65
N SER A 144 -10.70 22.66 11.41
CA SER A 144 -11.57 21.49 11.50
C SER A 144 -12.26 21.20 10.15
N LEU A 145 -12.79 19.99 9.99
CA LEU A 145 -13.54 19.62 8.79
C LEU A 145 -14.77 20.53 8.58
N ARG A 146 -15.42 20.98 9.66
CA ARG A 146 -16.57 21.90 9.60
C ARG A 146 -16.15 23.29 9.12
N ASN A 147 -15.06 23.83 9.66
CA ASN A 147 -14.56 25.15 9.25
C ASN A 147 -14.05 25.11 7.81
N SER A 148 -13.42 24.00 7.41
CA SER A 148 -13.00 23.79 6.03
C SER A 148 -14.18 23.77 5.07
N LEU A 149 -15.30 23.13 5.47
CA LEU A 149 -16.53 23.14 4.69
C LEU A 149 -17.11 24.55 4.51
N ALA A 150 -17.11 25.36 5.57
CA ALA A 150 -17.59 26.75 5.50
C ALA A 150 -16.77 27.61 4.53
N ILE A 151 -15.43 27.51 4.58
CA ILE A 151 -14.56 28.22 3.64
C ILE A 151 -14.75 27.71 2.22
N ALA A 152 -14.85 26.38 2.02
CA ALA A 152 -15.07 25.83 0.68
C ALA A 152 -16.43 26.22 0.09
N LEU A 153 -17.46 26.36 0.94
CA LEU A 153 -18.76 26.90 0.52
C LEU A 153 -18.64 28.37 0.11
N PHE A 154 -17.92 29.18 0.87
CA PHE A 154 -17.66 30.57 0.52
C PHE A 154 -16.92 30.71 -0.82
N LEU A 155 -15.87 29.91 -1.03
CA LEU A 155 -15.15 29.84 -2.30
C LEU A 155 -16.07 29.40 -3.45
N TYR A 156 -16.98 28.45 -3.21
CA TYR A 156 -17.97 28.02 -4.22
C TYR A 156 -18.94 29.14 -4.59
N LEU A 157 -19.41 29.94 -3.63
CA LEU A 157 -20.28 31.08 -3.88
C LEU A 157 -19.59 32.17 -4.70
N ILE A 158 -18.30 32.44 -4.44
CA ILE A 158 -17.48 33.30 -5.31
C ILE A 158 -17.42 32.69 -6.72
N GLY A 159 -17.10 31.40 -6.85
CA GLY A 159 -17.06 30.75 -8.16
C GLY A 159 -18.38 30.82 -8.92
N LEU A 160 -19.50 30.68 -8.21
CA LEU A 160 -20.86 30.73 -8.75
C LEU A 160 -21.17 32.09 -9.40
N MET A 161 -20.76 33.18 -8.75
CA MET A 161 -20.88 34.56 -9.27
C MET A 161 -20.01 34.80 -10.51
N GLY A 162 -18.92 34.06 -10.71
CA GLY A 162 -18.12 34.10 -11.94
C GLY A 162 -18.54 33.11 -13.04
N ASP A 163 -19.51 32.24 -12.77
CA ASP A 163 -19.97 31.18 -13.68
C ASP A 163 -21.43 31.43 -14.09
N SER A 164 -22.39 30.76 -13.45
CA SER A 164 -23.81 30.79 -13.83
C SER A 164 -24.58 32.04 -13.37
N TYR A 165 -24.04 32.79 -12.40
CA TYR A 165 -24.62 34.06 -11.92
C TYR A 165 -23.83 35.29 -12.41
N TYR A 166 -23.01 35.15 -13.45
CA TYR A 166 -22.14 36.22 -13.92
C TYR A 166 -22.89 37.50 -14.33
N GLY A 167 -24.11 37.39 -14.88
CA GLY A 167 -24.96 38.56 -15.16
C GLY A 167 -25.19 39.46 -13.95
N LEU A 168 -25.39 38.87 -12.77
CA LEU A 168 -25.53 39.61 -11.51
C LEU A 168 -24.20 40.22 -11.07
N ALA A 169 -23.10 39.47 -11.13
CA ALA A 169 -21.78 40.00 -10.79
C ALA A 169 -21.38 41.18 -11.70
N ARG A 170 -21.70 41.08 -12.99
CA ARG A 170 -21.43 42.12 -13.99
C ARG A 170 -22.20 43.41 -13.74
N SER A 171 -23.39 43.33 -13.13
CA SER A 171 -24.15 44.54 -12.76
C SER A 171 -23.51 45.35 -11.61
N ILE A 172 -22.50 44.79 -10.92
CA ILE A 172 -21.80 45.43 -9.80
C ILE A 172 -20.37 45.75 -10.23
N PRO A 173 -19.98 47.03 -10.43
CA PRO A 173 -18.69 47.40 -11.04
C PRO A 173 -17.46 46.79 -10.36
N VAL A 174 -17.45 46.72 -9.03
CA VAL A 174 -16.35 46.13 -8.25
C VAL A 174 -16.21 44.63 -8.51
N LEU A 175 -17.33 43.91 -8.62
CA LEU A 175 -17.32 42.48 -8.90
C LEU A 175 -16.94 42.20 -10.36
N ASP A 176 -17.42 43.00 -11.32
CA ASP A 176 -17.02 42.85 -12.71
C ASP A 176 -15.51 43.04 -12.88
N ALA A 177 -14.93 44.10 -12.29
CA ALA A 177 -13.48 44.32 -12.31
C ALA A 177 -12.70 43.15 -11.66
N PHE A 178 -13.19 42.62 -10.54
CA PHE A 178 -12.61 41.45 -9.88
C PHE A 178 -12.58 40.22 -10.79
N TYR A 179 -13.70 39.88 -11.44
CA TYR A 179 -13.77 38.72 -12.33
C TYR A 179 -13.00 38.95 -13.64
N GLN A 180 -13.02 40.15 -14.23
CA GLN A 180 -12.22 40.47 -15.41
C GLN A 180 -10.72 40.30 -15.14
N GLY A 181 -10.23 40.78 -13.99
CA GLY A 181 -8.86 40.54 -13.55
C GLY A 181 -8.57 39.05 -13.31
N GLY A 182 -9.47 38.34 -12.64
CA GLY A 182 -9.37 36.89 -12.44
C GLY A 182 -9.31 36.09 -13.74
N PHE A 183 -10.09 36.50 -14.75
CA PHE A 183 -10.14 35.84 -16.06
C PHE A 183 -8.88 35.98 -16.91
N GLN A 184 -7.94 36.84 -16.49
CA GLN A 184 -6.58 36.87 -17.05
C GLN A 184 -5.73 35.69 -16.55
N VAL A 185 -6.02 35.18 -15.35
CA VAL A 185 -5.29 34.08 -14.70
C VAL A 185 -5.93 32.71 -14.98
N PHE A 186 -7.25 32.61 -14.97
CA PHE A 186 -8.00 31.37 -15.23
C PHE A 186 -9.14 31.62 -16.23
N SER A 187 -9.45 30.68 -17.12
CA SER A 187 -10.52 30.90 -18.12
C SER A 187 -11.93 30.89 -17.57
N TYR A 188 -12.13 30.22 -16.44
CA TYR A 188 -13.41 30.05 -15.78
C TYR A 188 -13.22 29.74 -14.30
N THR A 189 -14.25 30.00 -13.51
CA THR A 189 -14.25 29.74 -12.06
C THR A 189 -14.53 28.28 -11.71
N ARG A 190 -14.97 27.45 -12.68
CA ARG A 190 -15.04 25.99 -12.56
C ARG A 190 -13.66 25.34 -12.53
N ASN A 191 -12.90 25.58 -11.47
CA ASN A 191 -11.49 25.19 -11.35
C ASN A 191 -11.17 24.62 -9.95
N GLY A 192 -9.88 24.37 -9.70
CA GLY A 192 -9.42 23.79 -8.44
C GLY A 192 -9.51 24.69 -7.21
N LEU A 193 -9.75 25.99 -7.40
CA LEU A 193 -9.88 26.97 -6.31
C LEU A 193 -11.32 27.13 -5.86
N PHE A 194 -12.25 27.35 -6.79
CA PHE A 194 -13.64 27.67 -6.43
C PHE A 194 -14.60 26.48 -6.53
N PHE A 195 -14.30 25.46 -7.34
CA PHE A 195 -15.23 24.36 -7.59
C PHE A 195 -14.84 23.05 -6.90
N ALA A 196 -13.60 22.57 -7.07
CA ALA A 196 -13.18 21.28 -6.54
C ALA A 196 -13.24 21.13 -5.00
N PRO A 197 -12.85 22.14 -4.19
CA PRO A 197 -12.70 21.97 -2.73
C PRO A 197 -13.98 21.56 -2.02
N ILE A 198 -15.13 22.13 -2.38
CA ILE A 198 -16.40 21.83 -1.71
C ILE A 198 -16.78 20.36 -1.89
N PHE A 199 -16.67 19.82 -3.11
CA PHE A 199 -17.01 18.42 -3.38
C PHE A 199 -16.00 17.45 -2.77
N LEU A 200 -14.71 17.79 -2.75
CA LEU A 200 -13.68 17.04 -2.04
C LEU A 200 -13.99 16.94 -0.53
N ILE A 201 -14.38 18.05 0.10
CA ILE A 201 -14.72 18.08 1.52
C ILE A 201 -16.05 17.39 1.80
N LEU A 202 -17.07 17.55 0.95
CA LEU A 202 -18.36 16.87 1.09
C LEU A 202 -18.19 15.34 1.04
N GLY A 203 -17.37 14.82 0.13
CA GLY A 203 -17.03 13.40 0.09
C GLY A 203 -16.33 12.91 1.36
N ALA A 204 -15.39 13.70 1.90
CA ALA A 204 -14.73 13.41 3.16
C ALA A 204 -15.71 13.43 4.34
N TRP A 205 -16.63 14.39 4.38
CA TRP A 205 -17.62 14.55 5.44
C TRP A 205 -18.64 13.41 5.46
N LEU A 206 -19.16 13.02 4.31
CA LEU A 206 -20.10 11.90 4.18
C LEU A 206 -19.47 10.55 4.56
N SER A 207 -18.15 10.39 4.37
CA SER A 207 -17.44 9.18 4.83
C SER A 207 -17.44 8.99 6.35
N GLN A 208 -17.78 10.03 7.12
CA GLN A 208 -17.80 10.01 8.59
C GLN A 208 -19.19 9.92 9.19
N LYS A 209 -20.24 10.10 8.39
CA LYS A 209 -21.64 10.07 8.85
C LYS A 209 -22.32 8.75 8.53
N LYS A 210 -23.35 8.41 9.31
CA LYS A 210 -24.27 7.33 8.95
C LYS A 210 -24.98 7.68 7.65
N THR A 211 -25.16 6.71 6.77
CA THR A 211 -25.95 6.86 5.55
C THR A 211 -27.39 7.15 5.90
N LEU A 212 -28.00 8.13 5.21
CA LEU A 212 -29.44 8.37 5.27
C LEU A 212 -30.23 7.13 4.83
N GLU A 213 -31.43 6.99 5.36
CA GLU A 213 -32.40 6.00 4.90
C GLU A 213 -32.77 6.27 3.44
N ARG A 214 -32.93 5.19 2.65
CA ARG A 214 -33.19 5.28 1.20
C ARG A 214 -34.37 6.20 0.84
N PRO A 215 -35.55 6.14 1.50
CA PRO A 215 -36.67 7.01 1.14
C PRO A 215 -36.35 8.50 1.33
N LYS A 216 -35.67 8.85 2.42
CA LYS A 216 -35.24 10.23 2.70
C LYS A 216 -34.21 10.72 1.69
N ALA A 217 -33.27 9.85 1.29
CA ALA A 217 -32.28 10.17 0.26
C ALA A 217 -32.93 10.38 -1.12
N ILE A 218 -33.92 9.56 -1.49
CA ILE A 218 -34.66 9.71 -2.76
C ILE A 218 -35.48 11.00 -2.76
N PHE A 219 -36.27 11.24 -1.72
CA PHE A 219 -37.08 12.45 -1.63
C PHE A 219 -36.23 13.72 -1.69
N GLY A 220 -35.14 13.76 -0.90
CA GLY A 220 -34.20 14.87 -0.93
C GLY A 220 -33.52 15.06 -2.29
N LEU A 221 -33.16 13.97 -2.97
CA LEU A 221 -32.61 14.01 -4.32
C LEU A 221 -33.62 14.57 -5.33
N CYS A 222 -34.86 14.09 -5.33
CA CYS A 222 -35.90 14.57 -6.23
C CYS A 222 -36.18 16.06 -6.04
N LEU A 223 -36.33 16.51 -4.79
CA LEU A 223 -36.60 17.92 -4.48
C LEU A 223 -35.44 18.84 -4.87
N SER A 224 -34.21 18.47 -4.48
CA SER A 224 -33.03 19.28 -4.81
C SER A 224 -32.72 19.28 -6.30
N PHE A 225 -32.94 18.16 -7.00
CA PHE A 225 -32.76 18.07 -8.45
C PHE A 225 -33.81 18.89 -9.21
N ALA A 226 -35.07 18.90 -8.76
CA ALA A 226 -36.10 19.76 -9.32
C ALA A 226 -35.74 21.25 -9.13
N GLY A 227 -35.24 21.62 -7.94
CA GLY A 227 -34.71 22.96 -7.67
C GLY A 227 -33.55 23.33 -8.60
N MET A 228 -32.61 22.42 -8.82
CA MET A 228 -31.48 22.60 -9.75
C MET A 228 -31.93 22.78 -11.20
N ALA A 229 -32.93 22.01 -11.64
CA ALA A 229 -33.51 22.16 -12.97
C ALA A 229 -34.18 23.53 -13.14
N GLY A 230 -34.99 23.94 -12.16
CA GLY A 230 -35.61 25.27 -12.15
C GLY A 230 -34.58 26.39 -12.17
N GLU A 231 -33.57 26.32 -11.30
CA GLU A 231 -32.45 27.28 -11.25
C GLU A 231 -31.75 27.39 -12.62
N ALA A 232 -31.39 26.27 -13.24
CA ALA A 232 -30.70 26.27 -14.52
C ALA A 232 -31.53 26.90 -15.65
N PHE A 233 -32.84 26.60 -15.74
CA PHE A 233 -33.69 27.19 -16.77
C PHE A 233 -33.98 28.68 -16.52
N ILE A 234 -34.13 29.11 -15.27
CA ILE A 234 -34.28 30.53 -14.92
C ILE A 234 -33.03 31.30 -15.32
N LEU A 235 -31.84 30.83 -14.93
CA LEU A 235 -30.58 31.49 -15.26
C LEU A 235 -30.37 31.56 -16.78
N ARG A 236 -30.69 30.47 -17.50
CA ARG A 236 -30.64 30.45 -18.97
C ARG A 236 -31.59 31.50 -19.58
N HIS A 237 -32.82 31.59 -19.08
CA HIS A 237 -33.80 32.55 -19.58
C HIS A 237 -33.35 34.00 -19.34
N LEU A 238 -32.70 34.27 -18.21
CA LEU A 238 -32.13 35.58 -17.87
C LEU A 238 -30.86 35.93 -18.66
N GLY A 239 -30.24 34.97 -19.36
CA GLY A 239 -28.99 35.17 -20.08
C GLY A 239 -27.80 35.53 -19.17
N TRP A 240 -27.88 35.21 -17.88
CA TRP A 240 -26.84 35.52 -16.88
C TRP A 240 -25.59 34.63 -16.94
N PRO A 241 -25.67 33.33 -17.27
CA PRO A 241 -24.51 32.45 -17.24
C PRO A 241 -23.43 32.89 -18.23
N ARG A 242 -22.20 33.04 -17.74
CA ARG A 242 -21.00 33.00 -18.61
C ARG A 242 -20.71 31.55 -19.00
N HIS A 243 -20.91 30.65 -18.04
CA HIS A 243 -20.85 29.21 -18.21
C HIS A 243 -21.98 28.57 -17.37
N ASP A 244 -22.56 27.47 -17.87
CA ASP A 244 -23.66 26.75 -17.20
C ASP A 244 -23.13 25.57 -16.38
N SER A 245 -22.16 25.80 -15.48
CA SER A 245 -21.45 24.69 -14.82
C SER A 245 -21.59 24.63 -13.31
N MET A 246 -22.09 25.68 -12.66
CA MET A 246 -22.21 25.79 -11.21
C MET A 246 -23.63 26.20 -10.82
N TYR A 247 -24.23 25.48 -9.87
CA TYR A 247 -25.58 25.80 -9.36
C TYR A 247 -25.59 25.77 -7.83
N LEU A 248 -26.45 26.55 -7.19
CA LEU A 248 -26.68 26.49 -5.76
C LEU A 248 -27.29 25.14 -5.37
N PHE A 249 -28.31 24.68 -6.11
CA PHE A 249 -28.98 23.40 -5.86
C PHE A 249 -28.15 22.17 -6.28
N LEU A 250 -27.01 22.36 -6.97
CA LEU A 250 -26.07 21.27 -7.24
C LEU A 250 -25.49 20.69 -5.94
N LEU A 251 -25.21 21.52 -4.93
CA LEU A 251 -24.67 21.07 -3.65
C LEU A 251 -25.60 20.08 -2.91
N PRO A 252 -26.88 20.42 -2.62
CA PRO A 252 -27.81 19.46 -2.02
C PRO A 252 -28.12 18.26 -2.93
N THR A 253 -28.20 18.46 -4.25
CA THR A 253 -28.37 17.35 -5.22
C THR A 253 -27.25 16.32 -5.07
N MET A 254 -26.00 16.78 -5.04
CA MET A 254 -24.85 15.90 -4.87
C MET A 254 -24.81 15.22 -3.50
N LEU A 255 -25.20 15.92 -2.42
CA LEU A 255 -25.30 15.33 -1.08
C LEU A 255 -26.26 14.14 -1.04
N TYR A 256 -27.49 14.32 -1.54
CA TYR A 256 -28.51 13.26 -1.52
C TYR A 256 -28.21 12.14 -2.52
N LEU A 257 -27.72 12.48 -3.71
CA LEU A 257 -27.25 11.49 -4.69
C LEU A 257 -26.17 10.60 -4.10
N TYR A 258 -25.17 11.19 -3.43
CA TYR A 258 -24.07 10.42 -2.85
C TYR A 258 -24.53 9.51 -1.70
N HIS A 259 -25.45 9.97 -0.86
CA HIS A 259 -26.10 9.14 0.15
C HIS A 259 -26.86 7.95 -0.47
N LEU A 260 -27.61 8.19 -1.55
CA LEU A 260 -28.34 7.15 -2.27
C LEU A 260 -27.38 6.10 -2.85
N VAL A 261 -26.30 6.53 -3.50
CA VAL A 261 -25.29 5.61 -4.08
C VAL A 261 -24.57 4.80 -3.00
N LEU A 262 -24.25 5.40 -1.85
CA LEU A 262 -23.67 4.68 -0.71
C LEU A 262 -24.61 3.62 -0.13
N SER A 263 -25.92 3.75 -0.32
CA SER A 263 -26.90 2.75 0.13
C SER A 263 -26.95 1.50 -0.76
N TRP A 264 -26.33 1.51 -1.94
CA TRP A 264 -26.36 0.39 -2.89
C TRP A 264 -25.44 -0.75 -2.42
N GLN A 265 -26.04 -1.86 -2.00
CA GLN A 265 -25.31 -3.07 -1.61
C GLN A 265 -24.91 -3.88 -2.87
N ARG A 266 -23.78 -3.52 -3.49
CA ARG A 266 -23.19 -4.25 -4.64
C ARG A 266 -21.75 -4.62 -4.37
N PRO A 267 -21.22 -5.76 -4.83
CA PRO A 267 -19.80 -6.09 -4.65
C PRO A 267 -18.90 -5.05 -5.34
N SER A 268 -17.78 -4.69 -4.71
CA SER A 268 -16.81 -3.75 -5.30
C SER A 268 -16.19 -4.32 -6.56
N CYS A 269 -16.12 -3.50 -7.61
CA CYS A 269 -15.61 -3.89 -8.92
C CYS A 269 -14.46 -2.96 -9.33
N GLN A 270 -13.23 -3.45 -9.21
CA GLN A 270 -12.05 -2.69 -9.61
C GLN A 270 -12.02 -2.38 -11.11
N ARG A 271 -12.52 -3.30 -11.95
CA ARG A 271 -12.61 -3.11 -13.40
C ARG A 271 -13.49 -1.91 -13.75
N ALA A 272 -14.62 -1.74 -13.07
CA ALA A 272 -15.51 -0.59 -13.28
C ALA A 272 -14.78 0.74 -12.98
N ARG A 273 -13.95 0.78 -11.93
CA ARG A 273 -13.16 1.98 -11.60
C ARG A 273 -12.14 2.32 -12.70
N THR A 274 -11.37 1.33 -13.16
CA THR A 274 -10.39 1.53 -14.23
C THR A 274 -11.09 1.93 -15.52
N ALA A 275 -12.16 1.23 -15.89
CA ALA A 275 -12.93 1.50 -17.09
C ALA A 275 -13.48 2.94 -17.09
N ALA A 276 -14.11 3.40 -16.00
CA ALA A 276 -14.63 4.77 -15.92
C ALA A 276 -13.53 5.84 -16.12
N THR A 277 -12.33 5.63 -15.55
CA THR A 277 -11.19 6.53 -15.76
C THR A 277 -10.67 6.47 -17.20
N CYS A 278 -10.60 5.29 -17.80
CA CYS A 278 -10.24 5.14 -19.21
C CYS A 278 -11.26 5.82 -20.13
N VAL A 279 -12.57 5.64 -19.90
CA VAL A 279 -13.62 6.34 -20.66
C VAL A 279 -13.46 7.85 -20.56
N TYR A 280 -13.23 8.39 -19.36
CA TYR A 280 -12.99 9.82 -19.18
C TYR A 280 -11.82 10.34 -20.03
N ILE A 281 -10.73 9.58 -20.12
CA ILE A 281 -9.54 9.99 -20.87
C ILE A 281 -9.71 9.79 -22.37
N LEU A 282 -10.38 8.72 -22.81
CA LEU A 282 -10.41 8.30 -24.21
C LEU A 282 -11.56 8.91 -25.01
N HIS A 283 -12.69 9.28 -24.38
CA HIS A 283 -13.87 9.70 -25.14
C HIS A 283 -13.64 10.89 -26.09
N PRO A 284 -12.82 11.92 -25.78
CA PRO A 284 -12.55 12.98 -26.74
C PRO A 284 -11.79 12.49 -27.97
N ALA A 285 -10.80 11.62 -27.79
CA ALA A 285 -10.10 10.97 -28.91
C ALA A 285 -11.04 10.11 -29.75
N VAL A 286 -12.00 9.43 -29.10
CA VAL A 286 -13.04 8.65 -29.79
C VAL A 286 -13.99 9.55 -30.59
N ILE A 287 -14.35 10.75 -30.11
CA ILE A 287 -15.13 11.72 -30.88
C ILE A 287 -14.40 12.08 -32.19
N VAL A 288 -13.11 12.41 -32.10
CA VAL A 288 -12.29 12.74 -33.27
C VAL A 288 -12.17 11.54 -34.22
N LEU A 289 -11.93 10.35 -33.68
CA LEU A 289 -11.84 9.11 -34.44
C LEU A 289 -13.13 8.80 -35.21
N ILE A 290 -14.29 8.86 -34.55
CA ILE A 290 -15.59 8.59 -35.18
C ILE A 290 -15.85 9.60 -36.30
N ARG A 291 -15.53 10.88 -36.09
CA ARG A 291 -15.66 11.90 -37.15
C ARG A 291 -14.74 11.62 -38.34
N ALA A 292 -13.49 11.25 -38.10
CA ALA A 292 -12.54 10.89 -39.16
C ALA A 292 -13.01 9.66 -39.97
N VAL A 293 -13.45 8.60 -39.28
CA VAL A 293 -13.98 7.38 -39.93
C VAL A 293 -15.26 7.68 -40.69
N ALA A 294 -16.18 8.44 -40.11
CA ALA A 294 -17.43 8.84 -40.78
C ALA A 294 -17.15 9.65 -42.06
N LYS A 295 -16.13 10.53 -42.04
CA LYS A 295 -15.70 11.28 -43.23
C LYS A 295 -15.13 10.36 -44.30
N ALA A 296 -14.26 9.42 -43.93
CA ALA A 296 -13.63 8.48 -44.86
C ALA A 296 -14.63 7.50 -45.51
N LEU A 297 -15.68 7.12 -44.78
CA LEU A 297 -16.72 6.19 -45.25
C LEU A 297 -17.99 6.89 -45.79
N HIS A 298 -17.99 8.23 -45.89
CA HIS A 298 -19.17 9.03 -46.29
C HIS A 298 -20.41 8.82 -45.40
N LEU A 299 -20.23 8.50 -44.12
CA LEU A 299 -21.30 8.25 -43.14
C LEU A 299 -21.62 9.46 -42.24
N LEU A 300 -21.11 10.66 -42.56
CA LEU A 300 -21.31 11.87 -41.75
C LEU A 300 -22.80 12.16 -41.44
N PRO A 301 -23.75 12.10 -42.41
CA PRO A 301 -25.16 12.41 -42.14
C PRO A 301 -25.82 11.46 -41.14
N TRP A 302 -25.34 10.23 -41.05
CA TRP A 302 -25.95 9.17 -40.25
C TRP A 302 -25.28 8.98 -38.90
N LEU A 303 -23.96 9.22 -38.82
CA LEU A 303 -23.14 8.90 -37.65
C LEU A 303 -22.65 10.12 -36.87
N VAL A 304 -22.60 11.31 -37.49
CA VAL A 304 -22.14 12.55 -36.84
C VAL A 304 -23.26 13.58 -36.75
N ASP A 305 -24.01 13.78 -37.84
CA ASP A 305 -25.05 14.80 -37.89
C ASP A 305 -26.31 14.39 -37.10
N GLN A 306 -26.54 13.08 -36.93
CA GLN A 306 -27.53 12.55 -35.99
C GLN A 306 -26.95 12.52 -34.57
N SER A 307 -27.26 13.54 -33.76
CA SER A 307 -26.64 13.75 -32.43
C SER A 307 -26.75 12.55 -31.49
N LEU A 308 -27.90 11.85 -31.49
CA LEU A 308 -28.10 10.67 -30.65
C LEU A 308 -27.29 9.47 -31.14
N ALA A 309 -27.23 9.25 -32.46
CA ALA A 309 -26.41 8.19 -33.05
C ALA A 309 -24.92 8.44 -32.76
N HIS A 310 -24.48 9.69 -32.89
CA HIS A 310 -23.11 10.10 -32.55
C HIS A 310 -22.78 9.81 -31.08
N TYR A 311 -23.66 10.20 -30.15
CA TYR A 311 -23.48 9.93 -28.73
C TYR A 311 -23.38 8.43 -28.40
N LEU A 312 -24.29 7.63 -28.96
CA LEU A 312 -24.30 6.18 -28.73
C LEU A 312 -23.04 5.52 -29.31
N ALA A 313 -22.60 5.93 -30.49
CA ALA A 313 -21.37 5.43 -31.11
C ALA A 313 -20.13 5.80 -30.29
N VAL A 314 -19.99 7.07 -29.89
CA VAL A 314 -18.88 7.52 -29.02
C VAL A 314 -18.89 6.75 -27.70
N SER A 315 -20.07 6.53 -27.11
CA SER A 315 -20.20 5.76 -25.88
C SER A 315 -19.78 4.30 -26.08
N ALA A 316 -20.33 3.61 -27.07
CA ALA A 316 -20.02 2.20 -27.32
C ALA A 316 -18.52 1.99 -27.55
N VAL A 317 -17.89 2.80 -28.41
CA VAL A 317 -16.45 2.69 -28.71
C VAL A 317 -15.60 3.05 -27.49
N SER A 318 -15.96 4.10 -26.73
CA SER A 318 -15.22 4.50 -25.53
C SER A 318 -15.26 3.42 -24.44
N PHE A 319 -16.44 2.84 -24.18
CA PHE A 319 -16.59 1.77 -23.20
C PHE A 319 -15.94 0.46 -23.66
N GLY A 320 -16.01 0.14 -24.97
CA GLY A 320 -15.32 -1.01 -25.55
C GLY A 320 -13.80 -0.90 -25.41
N ALA A 321 -13.22 0.24 -25.81
CA ALA A 321 -11.79 0.51 -25.67
C ALA A 321 -11.35 0.49 -24.20
N ALA A 322 -12.14 1.10 -23.31
CA ALA A 322 -11.86 1.08 -21.87
C ALA A 322 -11.93 -0.34 -21.28
N TYR A 323 -12.85 -1.19 -21.76
CA TYR A 323 -12.94 -2.59 -21.34
C TYR A 323 -11.72 -3.39 -21.78
N VAL A 324 -11.32 -3.27 -23.05
CA VAL A 324 -10.12 -3.92 -23.60
C VAL A 324 -8.87 -3.48 -22.84
N LEU A 325 -8.70 -2.18 -22.60
CA LEU A 325 -7.59 -1.66 -21.79
C LEU A 325 -7.66 -2.16 -20.34
N ALA A 326 -8.85 -2.29 -19.75
CA ALA A 326 -9.00 -2.87 -18.41
C ALA A 326 -8.69 -4.38 -18.35
N LEU A 327 -8.68 -5.09 -19.49
CA LEU A 327 -8.21 -6.46 -19.60
C LEU A 327 -6.68 -6.54 -19.76
N ILE A 328 -6.09 -5.64 -20.54
CA ILE A 328 -4.65 -5.62 -20.88
C ILE A 328 -3.80 -4.99 -19.77
N LEU A 329 -4.31 -3.93 -19.12
CA LEU A 329 -3.55 -3.21 -18.09
C LEU A 329 -3.20 -4.16 -16.93
N PRO A 330 -1.90 -4.26 -16.55
CA PRO A 330 -1.45 -5.19 -15.55
C PRO A 330 -2.19 -4.96 -14.23
N ARG A 331 -2.79 -6.02 -13.71
CA ARG A 331 -3.46 -5.97 -12.42
C ARG A 331 -2.40 -5.82 -11.33
N PRO A 332 -2.64 -5.01 -10.27
CA PRO A 332 -2.01 -5.30 -9.00
C PRO A 332 -2.45 -6.70 -8.60
N GLN A 333 -1.50 -7.62 -8.62
CA GLN A 333 -1.69 -9.05 -8.47
C GLN A 333 -2.37 -9.32 -7.11
N ARG A 334 -3.65 -9.70 -7.13
CA ARG A 334 -4.26 -10.43 -6.00
C ARG A 334 -3.88 -11.88 -6.21
N TYR A 335 -2.81 -12.29 -5.52
CA TYR A 335 -2.29 -13.65 -5.57
C TYR A 335 -3.37 -14.64 -5.09
N SER A 336 -3.73 -15.57 -5.98
CA SER A 336 -4.50 -16.79 -5.66
C SER A 336 -3.48 -17.90 -5.41
N PRO A 337 -3.66 -18.79 -4.42
CA PRO A 337 -2.72 -19.87 -4.11
C PRO A 337 -2.79 -20.98 -5.17
N LYS A 338 -2.34 -20.69 -6.39
CA LYS A 338 -2.23 -21.63 -7.52
C LYS A 338 -0.78 -22.11 -7.75
N GLY A 339 0.17 -21.67 -6.92
CA GLY A 339 1.58 -22.06 -7.02
C GLY A 339 1.82 -23.50 -6.59
N ARG A 340 2.95 -24.07 -7.01
CA ARG A 340 3.41 -25.42 -6.65
C ARG A 340 3.64 -25.56 -5.14
N ALA A 341 4.24 -24.55 -4.53
CA ALA A 341 4.56 -24.48 -3.12
C ALA A 341 4.67 -23.00 -2.74
N TRP A 342 4.11 -22.61 -1.60
CA TRP A 342 4.00 -21.22 -1.20
C TRP A 342 3.98 -21.07 0.32
N ILE A 343 4.25 -19.86 0.75
CA ILE A 343 4.20 -19.39 2.13
C ILE A 343 3.00 -18.45 2.26
N GLU A 344 2.15 -18.71 3.24
CA GLU A 344 1.12 -17.78 3.70
C GLU A 344 1.60 -17.07 4.97
N LEU A 345 1.41 -15.76 5.01
CA LEU A 345 1.79 -14.90 6.12
C LEU A 345 0.56 -14.27 6.74
N ASP A 346 0.25 -14.59 7.99
CA ASP A 346 -0.88 -14.03 8.71
C ASP A 346 -0.53 -12.62 9.25
N SER A 347 -1.11 -11.59 8.62
CA SER A 347 -0.91 -10.20 9.06
C SER A 347 -1.57 -9.87 10.40
N GLN A 348 -2.62 -10.59 10.80
CA GLN A 348 -3.25 -10.42 12.12
C GLN A 348 -2.38 -11.03 13.21
N ALA A 349 -1.80 -12.21 12.97
CA ALA A 349 -0.83 -12.82 13.87
C ALA A 349 0.39 -11.89 14.08
N LEU A 350 0.91 -11.32 12.98
CA LEU A 350 2.01 -10.35 13.06
C LEU A 350 1.64 -9.12 13.88
N ALA A 351 0.45 -8.54 13.66
CA ALA A 351 -0.02 -7.38 14.42
C ALA A 351 -0.23 -7.69 15.91
N HIS A 352 -0.78 -8.87 16.21
CA HIS A 352 -0.94 -9.38 17.57
C HIS A 352 0.42 -9.50 18.29
N ASN A 353 1.40 -10.13 17.64
CA ASN A 353 2.74 -10.31 18.21
C ASN A 353 3.43 -8.98 18.49
N ILE A 354 3.31 -7.99 17.59
CA ILE A 354 3.82 -6.64 17.82
C ILE A 354 3.21 -6.00 19.06
N ALA A 355 1.88 -6.06 19.19
CA ALA A 355 1.19 -5.46 20.33
C ALA A 355 1.62 -6.11 21.64
N PHE A 356 1.71 -7.45 21.68
CA PHE A 356 2.17 -8.20 22.84
C PHE A 356 3.63 -7.85 23.19
N LEU A 357 4.56 -7.93 22.24
CA LEU A 357 5.97 -7.63 22.48
C LEU A 357 6.19 -6.17 22.92
N GLN A 358 5.44 -5.23 22.35
CA GLN A 358 5.49 -3.83 22.78
C GLN A 358 4.94 -3.63 24.20
N SER A 359 3.92 -4.39 24.61
CA SER A 359 3.35 -4.32 25.98
C SER A 359 4.28 -4.85 27.06
N ARG A 360 5.25 -5.71 26.70
CA ARG A 360 6.29 -6.19 27.61
C ARG A 360 7.33 -5.13 27.93
N LEU A 361 7.47 -4.12 27.07
CA LEU A 361 8.54 -3.13 27.13
C LEU A 361 8.09 -1.82 27.78
N PRO A 362 9.02 -1.03 28.33
CA PRO A 362 8.74 0.34 28.74
C PRO A 362 8.12 1.14 27.58
N ARG A 363 7.17 2.04 27.88
CA ARG A 363 6.48 2.85 26.85
C ARG A 363 7.42 3.69 25.97
N SER A 364 8.60 4.05 26.49
CA SER A 364 9.65 4.77 25.75
C SER A 364 10.41 3.89 24.76
N CYS A 365 10.46 2.58 25.01
CA CYS A 365 11.20 1.62 24.19
C CYS A 365 10.44 1.32 22.91
N LYS A 366 11.08 1.48 21.76
CA LYS A 366 10.50 1.22 20.43
C LYS A 366 10.99 -0.11 19.89
N LEU A 367 10.11 -0.81 19.18
CA LEU A 367 10.54 -1.99 18.43
C LEU A 367 11.43 -1.61 17.25
N MET A 368 12.52 -2.34 17.08
CA MET A 368 13.41 -2.31 15.92
C MET A 368 13.54 -3.72 15.33
N PRO A 369 12.50 -4.24 14.64
CA PRO A 369 12.49 -5.59 14.10
C PRO A 369 13.73 -5.97 13.29
N ALA A 370 14.32 -7.12 13.63
CA ALA A 370 15.35 -7.77 12.84
C ALA A 370 14.71 -8.54 11.68
N VAL A 371 14.89 -8.01 10.48
CA VAL A 371 14.32 -8.52 9.22
C VAL A 371 15.40 -9.08 8.28
N LYS A 372 16.55 -9.45 8.85
CA LYS A 372 17.65 -10.15 8.17
C LYS A 372 17.24 -11.53 7.65
N ALA A 373 18.02 -12.06 6.71
CA ALA A 373 17.78 -13.34 6.03
C ALA A 373 16.35 -13.39 5.48
N ASN A 374 15.97 -12.37 4.72
CA ASN A 374 14.63 -12.22 4.15
C ASN A 374 13.51 -12.28 5.21
N ALA A 375 13.66 -11.55 6.32
CA ALA A 375 12.79 -11.61 7.49
C ALA A 375 12.62 -13.04 8.03
N TYR A 376 13.74 -13.72 8.29
CA TYR A 376 13.75 -15.12 8.75
C TYR A 376 12.92 -16.01 7.79
N GLY A 377 13.08 -15.81 6.48
CA GLY A 377 12.34 -16.52 5.43
C GLY A 377 10.91 -16.06 5.15
N HIS A 378 10.34 -15.15 5.95
CA HIS A 378 8.97 -14.68 5.79
C HIS A 378 8.78 -13.70 4.63
N GLY A 379 9.86 -13.14 4.07
CA GLY A 379 9.79 -12.11 3.05
C GLY A 379 10.02 -10.72 3.65
N ALA A 380 11.23 -10.20 3.56
CA ALA A 380 11.62 -8.93 4.17
C ALA A 380 10.79 -7.75 3.65
N VAL A 381 10.59 -7.66 2.34
CA VAL A 381 9.80 -6.57 1.73
C VAL A 381 8.32 -6.62 2.16
N PRO A 382 7.56 -7.71 2.00
CA PRO A 382 6.16 -7.74 2.43
C PRO A 382 6.00 -7.53 3.94
N VAL A 383 6.86 -8.15 4.76
CA VAL A 383 6.86 -7.96 6.22
C VAL A 383 7.13 -6.50 6.59
N CYS A 384 8.20 -5.87 6.07
CA CYS A 384 8.51 -4.48 6.38
C CYS A 384 7.41 -3.51 5.95
N LYS A 385 6.74 -3.75 4.81
CA LYS A 385 5.59 -2.93 4.40
C LYS A 385 4.44 -3.03 5.40
N GLU A 386 4.16 -4.23 5.91
CA GLU A 386 3.12 -4.44 6.90
C GLU A 386 3.51 -3.88 8.27
N LEU A 387 4.74 -4.11 8.74
CA LEU A 387 5.29 -3.49 9.94
C LEU A 387 5.21 -1.95 9.87
N TYR A 388 5.52 -1.37 8.72
CA TYR A 388 5.41 0.07 8.50
C TYR A 388 3.95 0.54 8.60
N ARG A 389 3.00 -0.23 8.06
CA ARG A 389 1.55 0.05 8.21
C ARG A 389 1.13 0.01 9.68
N LEU A 390 1.72 -0.89 10.47
CA LEU A 390 1.49 -1.06 11.90
C LEU A 390 2.23 -0.06 12.80
N GLY A 391 2.95 0.90 12.21
CA GLY A 391 3.59 2.00 12.95
C GLY A 391 5.07 1.82 13.25
N VAL A 392 5.69 0.69 12.90
CA VAL A 392 7.12 0.46 13.06
C VAL A 392 7.93 1.34 12.10
N ARG A 393 9.00 1.96 12.58
CA ARG A 393 9.84 2.91 11.82
C ARG A 393 11.34 2.61 11.89
N HIS A 394 11.75 1.57 12.61
CA HIS A 394 13.14 1.19 12.81
C HIS A 394 13.29 -0.29 12.48
N PHE A 395 14.31 -0.66 11.72
CA PHE A 395 14.55 -2.04 11.29
C PHE A 395 16.04 -2.38 11.40
N CYS A 396 16.33 -3.67 11.58
CA CYS A 396 17.68 -4.21 11.51
C CYS A 396 17.80 -5.21 10.37
N VAL A 397 18.91 -5.14 9.63
CA VAL A 397 19.33 -6.10 8.60
C VAL A 397 20.74 -6.60 8.91
N ALA A 398 21.16 -7.73 8.32
CA ALA A 398 22.50 -8.26 8.51
C ALA A 398 23.53 -7.55 7.61
N SER A 399 23.14 -7.17 6.38
CA SER A 399 24.09 -6.69 5.37
C SER A 399 23.65 -5.42 4.65
N LEU A 400 24.60 -4.79 3.95
CA LEU A 400 24.36 -3.65 3.08
C LEU A 400 23.34 -3.98 1.97
N SER A 401 23.43 -5.16 1.35
CA SER A 401 22.54 -5.55 0.25
C SER A 401 21.08 -5.65 0.68
N GLU A 402 20.81 -6.24 1.83
CA GLU A 402 19.46 -6.29 2.43
C GLU A 402 18.92 -4.88 2.70
N GLY A 403 19.75 -3.98 3.25
CA GLY A 403 19.35 -2.59 3.49
C GLY A 403 19.01 -1.85 2.20
N ILE A 404 19.81 -2.04 1.14
CA ILE A 404 19.56 -1.46 -0.19
C ILE A 404 18.26 -2.01 -0.79
N GLU A 405 18.02 -3.31 -0.67
CA GLU A 405 16.80 -3.95 -1.18
C GLU A 405 15.54 -3.34 -0.56
N LEU A 406 15.53 -3.18 0.77
CA LEU A 406 14.41 -2.54 1.47
C LEU A 406 14.20 -1.10 0.99
N ARG A 407 15.28 -0.33 0.79
CA ARG A 407 15.19 1.05 0.28
C ARG A 407 14.64 1.12 -1.13
N LYS A 408 15.11 0.26 -2.05
CA LYS A 408 14.59 0.16 -3.42
C LYS A 408 13.10 -0.20 -3.44
N ASN A 409 12.63 -0.93 -2.44
CA ASN A 409 11.23 -1.29 -2.27
C ASN A 409 10.39 -0.26 -1.49
N GLY A 410 10.92 0.94 -1.26
CA GLY A 410 10.21 2.08 -0.68
C GLY A 410 10.08 2.03 0.85
N ILE A 411 10.84 1.19 1.55
CA ILE A 411 10.83 1.16 3.01
C ILE A 411 11.53 2.41 3.56
N ALA A 412 10.79 3.22 4.30
CA ALA A 412 11.27 4.42 4.96
C ALA A 412 11.57 4.16 6.44
N GLY A 413 12.15 5.16 7.13
CA GLY A 413 12.58 5.03 8.52
C GLY A 413 14.03 4.56 8.64
N GLU A 414 14.45 4.25 9.86
CA GLU A 414 15.82 3.84 10.15
C GLU A 414 16.04 2.37 9.80
N ILE A 415 17.16 2.08 9.13
CA ILE A 415 17.60 0.71 8.84
C ILE A 415 19.04 0.61 9.31
N LEU A 416 19.26 -0.17 10.37
CA LEU A 416 20.57 -0.47 10.93
C LEU A 416 21.11 -1.77 10.34
N ILE A 417 22.30 -1.70 9.75
CA ILE A 417 23.08 -2.87 9.34
C ILE A 417 23.86 -3.36 10.56
N LEU A 418 23.53 -4.57 11.02
CA LEU A 418 24.14 -5.17 12.21
C LEU A 418 25.55 -5.74 11.95
N GLY A 419 25.83 -6.11 10.71
CA GLY A 419 27.11 -6.68 10.28
C GLY A 419 28.09 -5.63 9.75
N TYR A 420 29.20 -6.12 9.20
CA TYR A 420 30.24 -5.31 8.58
C TYR A 420 29.84 -4.85 7.17
N THR A 421 30.19 -3.61 6.82
CA THR A 421 30.18 -3.10 5.44
C THR A 421 31.58 -2.62 5.07
N HIS A 422 32.13 -3.05 3.94
CA HIS A 422 33.48 -2.65 3.55
C HIS A 422 33.58 -1.10 3.39
N PRO A 423 34.61 -0.42 3.93
CA PRO A 423 34.71 1.05 3.85
C PRO A 423 34.68 1.63 2.42
N SER A 424 35.16 0.89 1.41
CA SER A 424 35.03 1.30 0.00
C SER A 424 33.57 1.44 -0.46
N GLN A 425 32.62 0.82 0.23
CA GLN A 425 31.19 0.89 -0.01
C GLN A 425 30.48 1.94 0.86
N ALA A 426 31.21 2.75 1.65
CA ALA A 426 30.63 3.75 2.54
C ALA A 426 29.73 4.77 1.82
N PHE A 427 30.01 5.06 0.55
CA PHE A 427 29.16 5.92 -0.26
C PHE A 427 27.73 5.36 -0.45
N LEU A 428 27.57 4.04 -0.44
CA LEU A 428 26.26 3.38 -0.54
C LEU A 428 25.43 3.57 0.74
N LEU A 429 26.08 3.55 1.92
CA LEU A 429 25.41 3.84 3.19
C LEU A 429 24.76 5.23 3.16
N ARG A 430 25.50 6.23 2.67
CA ARG A 430 24.97 7.60 2.52
C ARG A 430 23.88 7.67 1.44
N ARG A 431 24.13 7.12 0.25
CA ARG A 431 23.18 7.13 -0.88
C ARG A 431 21.83 6.54 -0.51
N TYR A 432 21.83 5.42 0.22
CA TYR A 432 20.62 4.72 0.62
C TYR A 432 20.15 5.06 2.05
N ARG A 433 20.78 6.03 2.72
CA ARG A 433 20.45 6.48 4.08
C ARG A 433 20.35 5.31 5.07
N LEU A 434 21.38 4.47 5.10
CA LEU A 434 21.49 3.32 6.00
C LEU A 434 22.39 3.67 7.19
N SER A 435 22.02 3.20 8.38
CA SER A 435 22.84 3.31 9.57
C SER A 435 23.75 2.08 9.66
N GLN A 436 25.02 2.28 10.02
CA GLN A 436 26.02 1.21 10.07
C GLN A 436 26.44 0.91 11.51
N THR A 437 26.52 -0.36 11.88
CA THR A 437 27.19 -0.76 13.12
C THR A 437 28.69 -0.48 13.06
N VAL A 438 29.23 0.23 14.05
CA VAL A 438 30.68 0.27 14.29
C VAL A 438 31.08 -1.02 14.99
N VAL A 439 31.86 -1.86 14.31
CA VAL A 439 32.25 -3.18 14.82
C VAL A 439 33.49 -3.13 15.72
N ASP A 440 34.32 -2.11 15.60
CA ASP A 440 35.47 -1.82 16.47
C ASP A 440 36.01 -0.41 16.15
N SER A 441 37.01 0.03 16.92
CA SER A 441 37.62 1.36 16.75
C SER A 441 38.42 1.53 15.45
N GLN A 442 39.06 0.48 14.94
CA GLN A 442 39.84 0.55 13.70
C GLN A 442 38.92 0.76 12.49
N TYR A 443 37.81 0.02 12.46
CA TYR A 443 36.76 0.14 11.47
C TYR A 443 36.08 1.51 11.52
N ALA A 444 35.84 2.07 12.70
CA ALA A 444 35.30 3.43 12.83
C ALA A 444 36.21 4.47 12.15
N LYS A 445 37.53 4.37 12.40
CA LYS A 445 38.53 5.24 11.76
C LYS A 445 38.51 5.05 10.23
N ALA A 446 38.45 3.80 9.76
CA ALA A 446 38.37 3.48 8.34
C ALA A 446 37.07 4.00 7.67
N LEU A 447 35.92 3.95 8.34
CA LEU A 447 34.69 4.56 7.83
C LEU A 447 34.78 6.09 7.78
N SER A 448 35.43 6.69 8.78
CA SER A 448 35.59 8.14 8.87
C SER A 448 36.43 8.71 7.72
N THR A 449 37.33 7.93 7.11
CA THR A 449 38.14 8.39 5.96
C THR A 449 37.32 8.69 4.72
N TYR A 450 36.07 8.20 4.62
CA TYR A 450 35.14 8.53 3.53
C TYR A 450 34.87 10.04 3.39
N GLY A 451 35.13 10.84 4.43
CA GLY A 451 35.12 12.30 4.32
C GLY A 451 33.72 12.94 4.34
N LYS A 452 32.65 12.15 4.50
CA LYS A 452 31.26 12.64 4.60
C LYS A 452 30.55 12.01 5.80
N LYS A 453 29.57 12.73 6.35
CA LYS A 453 28.77 12.26 7.49
C LYS A 453 28.05 10.93 7.19
N LEU A 454 28.29 9.92 8.03
CA LEU A 454 27.63 8.61 8.07
C LEU A 454 26.91 8.44 9.40
N ARG A 455 25.71 7.86 9.39
CA ARG A 455 24.96 7.53 10.61
C ARG A 455 25.40 6.17 11.12
N VAL A 456 25.74 6.06 12.40
CA VAL A 456 26.29 4.83 12.97
C VAL A 456 25.71 4.50 14.34
N HIS A 457 25.75 3.21 14.68
CA HIS A 457 25.50 2.72 16.03
C HIS A 457 26.74 1.98 16.54
N ILE A 458 27.22 2.27 17.74
CA ILE A 458 28.41 1.61 18.30
C ILE A 458 28.03 0.26 18.90
N GLY A 459 28.64 -0.82 18.40
CA GLY A 459 28.57 -2.12 19.04
C GLY A 459 29.55 -2.18 20.21
N ILE A 460 29.09 -2.65 21.36
CA ILE A 460 29.89 -2.89 22.56
C ILE A 460 29.89 -4.38 22.83
N ASP A 461 31.08 -4.96 22.88
CA ASP A 461 31.27 -6.34 23.29
C ASP A 461 31.32 -6.41 24.82
N THR A 462 30.32 -7.10 25.38
CA THR A 462 30.15 -7.31 26.82
C THR A 462 30.37 -8.77 27.22
N GLY A 463 30.86 -9.61 26.29
CA GLY A 463 31.12 -11.03 26.53
C GLY A 463 30.57 -11.96 25.44
N MET A 464 30.11 -11.44 24.29
CA MET A 464 29.78 -12.30 23.14
C MET A 464 31.02 -12.61 22.31
N HIS A 465 32.05 -11.75 22.35
CA HIS A 465 33.33 -11.94 21.64
C HIS A 465 33.16 -12.16 20.13
N ARG A 466 32.27 -11.37 19.50
CA ARG A 466 32.00 -11.46 18.06
C ARG A 466 32.24 -10.14 17.30
N LEU A 467 31.48 -9.10 17.62
CA LEU A 467 31.61 -7.76 17.07
C LEU A 467 31.35 -6.76 18.20
N GLY A 468 32.00 -5.60 18.11
CA GLY A 468 31.88 -4.52 19.07
C GLY A 468 33.22 -4.20 19.74
N GLU A 469 33.40 -2.95 20.12
CA GLU A 469 34.54 -2.55 20.94
C GLU A 469 34.38 -3.13 22.35
N ARG A 470 35.46 -3.62 22.94
CA ARG A 470 35.42 -4.22 24.28
C ARG A 470 34.94 -3.22 25.32
N SER A 471 34.04 -3.66 26.19
CA SER A 471 33.44 -2.78 27.22
C SER A 471 34.47 -2.17 28.18
N GLU A 472 35.64 -2.78 28.34
CA GLU A 472 36.75 -2.28 29.16
C GLU A 472 37.52 -1.15 28.48
N ASN A 473 37.45 -1.05 27.15
CA ASN A 473 38.19 -0.05 26.36
C ASN A 473 37.47 1.31 26.34
N ILE A 474 37.11 1.84 27.51
CA ILE A 474 36.32 3.08 27.66
C ILE A 474 36.96 4.25 26.93
N ASP A 475 38.30 4.37 26.96
CA ASP A 475 39.01 5.44 26.25
C ASP A 475 38.82 5.35 24.74
N GLN A 476 38.92 4.15 24.16
CA GLN A 476 38.70 3.96 22.73
C GLN A 476 37.25 4.24 22.36
N ILE A 477 36.28 3.75 23.15
CA ILE A 477 34.86 4.01 22.94
C ILE A 477 34.57 5.52 22.96
N ALA A 478 35.14 6.26 23.92
CA ALA A 478 34.99 7.71 24.02
C ALA A 478 35.58 8.43 22.78
N LEU A 479 36.74 7.99 22.28
CA LEU A 479 37.36 8.56 21.08
C LEU A 479 36.50 8.40 19.82
N LEU A 480 35.63 7.39 19.74
CA LEU A 480 34.70 7.22 18.62
C LEU A 480 33.77 8.42 18.46
N PHE A 481 33.38 9.06 19.57
CA PHE A 481 32.51 10.24 19.57
C PHE A 481 33.20 11.51 19.06
N ALA A 482 34.52 11.53 19.00
CA ALA A 482 35.29 12.64 18.42
C ALA A 482 35.42 12.56 16.89
N LEU A 483 35.02 11.44 16.25
CA LEU A 483 35.13 11.26 14.80
C LEU A 483 34.08 12.10 14.06
N LYS A 484 34.47 13.28 13.57
CA LYS A 484 33.58 14.28 12.93
C LYS A 484 32.71 13.79 11.76
N HIS A 485 33.11 12.72 11.07
CA HIS A 485 32.35 12.13 9.96
C HIS A 485 31.39 11.03 10.40
N LEU A 486 31.40 10.62 11.68
CA LEU A 486 30.46 9.65 12.23
C LEU A 486 29.44 10.37 13.10
N GLN A 487 28.17 10.28 12.71
CA GLN A 487 27.05 10.68 13.53
C GLN A 487 26.58 9.45 14.31
N ILE A 488 26.90 9.41 15.61
CA ILE A 488 26.54 8.30 16.48
C ILE A 488 25.10 8.50 16.97
N ASP A 489 24.18 7.71 16.43
CA ASP A 489 22.76 7.78 16.79
C ASP A 489 22.37 6.71 17.83
N GLY A 490 23.21 5.70 18.04
CA GLY A 490 22.99 4.70 19.07
C GLY A 490 24.22 3.95 19.55
N ILE A 491 24.05 3.22 20.64
CA ILE A 491 25.03 2.32 21.25
C ILE A 491 24.33 1.06 21.73
N PHE A 492 24.94 -0.11 21.53
CA PHE A 492 24.26 -1.37 21.79
C PHE A 492 25.18 -2.53 22.11
N THR A 493 24.65 -3.55 22.75
CA THR A 493 25.30 -4.85 22.93
C THR A 493 24.35 -5.99 22.57
N HIS A 494 24.84 -7.23 22.56
CA HIS A 494 24.05 -8.43 22.34
C HIS A 494 24.22 -9.39 23.53
N LEU A 495 23.11 -9.80 24.13
CA LEU A 495 23.11 -10.78 25.20
C LEU A 495 23.32 -12.17 24.60
N SER A 496 24.18 -12.97 25.22
CA SER A 496 24.59 -14.27 24.67
C SER A 496 23.78 -15.45 25.21
N ALA A 497 23.15 -15.28 26.37
CA ALA A 497 22.54 -16.38 27.13
C ALA A 497 21.13 -16.02 27.65
N ASP A 498 20.48 -15.01 27.06
CA ASP A 498 19.16 -14.52 27.49
C ASP A 498 18.02 -15.50 27.20
N GLU A 499 18.27 -16.53 26.39
CA GLU A 499 17.30 -17.58 26.07
C GLU A 499 17.03 -18.55 27.23
N SER A 500 18.03 -18.85 28.06
CA SER A 500 17.93 -19.88 29.11
C SER A 500 17.93 -19.28 30.50
N LEU A 501 16.99 -19.74 31.33
CA LEU A 501 16.78 -19.25 32.69
C LEU A 501 17.58 -20.02 33.76
N SER A 502 18.60 -20.80 33.35
CA SER A 502 19.50 -21.46 34.29
C SER A 502 20.25 -20.44 35.16
N PRO A 503 20.63 -20.79 36.41
CA PRO A 503 21.34 -19.86 37.30
C PRO A 503 22.62 -19.28 36.67
N ARG A 504 23.39 -20.12 35.97
CA ARG A 504 24.61 -19.71 35.25
C ARG A 504 24.31 -18.68 34.15
N ASN A 505 23.29 -18.92 33.32
CA ASN A 505 22.97 -18.04 32.19
C ASN A 505 22.34 -16.72 32.65
N LYS A 506 21.52 -16.76 33.69
CA LYS A 506 21.02 -15.55 34.39
C LYS A 506 22.16 -14.71 34.93
N ALA A 507 23.12 -15.33 35.63
CA ALA A 507 24.28 -14.64 36.17
C ALA A 507 25.12 -13.99 35.06
N PHE A 508 25.37 -14.72 33.96
CA PHE A 508 26.12 -14.19 32.83
C PHE A 508 25.40 -13.02 32.14
N THR A 509 24.09 -13.13 31.89
CA THR A 509 23.27 -12.06 31.30
C THR A 509 23.29 -10.79 32.17
N LYS A 510 23.25 -10.96 33.51
CA LYS A 510 23.37 -9.85 34.46
C LYS A 510 24.74 -9.17 34.37
N VAL A 511 25.83 -9.94 34.26
CA VAL A 511 27.20 -9.41 34.06
C VAL A 511 27.29 -8.60 32.77
N GLN A 512 26.78 -9.11 31.65
CA GLN A 512 26.76 -8.38 30.37
C GLN A 512 26.00 -7.05 30.48
N SER A 513 24.84 -7.06 31.13
CA SER A 513 24.04 -5.85 31.35
C SER A 513 24.77 -4.84 32.23
N MET A 514 25.41 -5.29 33.32
CA MET A 514 26.19 -4.42 34.21
C MET A 514 27.38 -3.79 33.50
N ALA A 515 28.11 -4.55 32.69
CA ALA A 515 29.20 -4.05 31.87
C ALA A 515 28.72 -2.95 30.91
N PHE A 516 27.63 -3.20 30.18
CA PHE A 516 27.04 -2.21 29.27
C PHE A 516 26.64 -0.92 30.00
N GLN A 517 25.94 -1.04 31.13
CA GLN A 517 25.56 0.12 31.94
C GLN A 517 26.78 0.87 32.49
N SER A 518 27.86 0.16 32.80
CA SER A 518 29.13 0.78 33.23
C SER A 518 29.70 1.67 32.13
N VAL A 519 29.77 1.17 30.89
CA VAL A 519 30.20 1.97 29.74
C VAL A 519 29.38 3.26 29.61
N LEU A 520 28.05 3.15 29.70
CA LEU A 520 27.17 4.33 29.60
C LEU A 520 27.41 5.35 30.72
N ARG A 521 27.61 4.89 31.97
CA ARG A 521 27.91 5.76 33.11
C ARG A 521 29.25 6.47 32.91
N GLU A 522 30.29 5.76 32.47
CA GLU A 522 31.61 6.35 32.26
C GLU A 522 31.62 7.35 31.09
N LEU A 523 30.91 7.06 29.99
CA LEU A 523 30.73 8.03 28.90
C LEU A 523 30.02 9.30 29.39
N LYS A 524 28.97 9.15 30.20
CA LYS A 524 28.24 10.28 30.78
C LYS A 524 29.12 11.13 31.69
N LYS A 525 29.95 10.51 32.55
CA LYS A 525 30.91 11.22 33.42
C LYS A 525 31.90 12.07 32.62
N ARG A 526 32.29 11.59 31.43
CA ARG A 526 33.20 12.29 30.51
C ARG A 526 32.51 13.38 29.66
N GLY A 527 31.24 13.67 29.92
CA GLY A 527 30.47 14.66 29.16
C GLY A 527 30.10 14.21 27.73
N VAL A 528 30.27 12.92 27.41
CA VAL A 528 29.86 12.38 26.10
C VAL A 528 28.34 12.19 26.10
N PRO A 529 27.61 12.76 25.13
CA PRO A 529 26.16 12.61 25.07
C PRO A 529 25.81 11.13 24.83
N CYS A 530 25.00 10.55 25.72
CA CYS A 530 24.54 9.17 25.57
C CYS A 530 23.52 9.10 24.41
N PRO A 531 23.83 8.36 23.33
CA PRO A 531 22.91 8.18 22.22
C PRO A 531 21.84 7.13 22.59
N ARG A 532 20.95 6.79 21.64
CA ARG A 532 19.91 5.78 21.88
C ARG A 532 20.52 4.42 22.20
N THR A 533 20.00 3.74 23.20
CA THR A 533 20.52 2.48 23.72
C THR A 533 19.65 1.30 23.28
N HIS A 534 20.28 0.14 23.06
CA HIS A 534 19.50 -1.09 22.87
C HIS A 534 20.27 -2.34 23.24
N LEU A 535 19.67 -3.21 24.05
CA LEU A 535 20.29 -4.48 24.46
C LEU A 535 19.46 -5.67 23.97
N LEU A 536 18.15 -5.60 24.22
CA LEU A 536 17.24 -6.72 24.09
C LEU A 536 17.05 -7.19 22.64
N ALA A 537 17.10 -8.51 22.46
CA ALA A 537 16.57 -9.23 21.31
C ALA A 537 15.28 -9.97 21.72
N SER A 538 14.84 -10.99 20.97
CA SER A 538 13.60 -11.71 21.23
C SER A 538 13.50 -12.28 22.66
N TYR A 539 14.48 -13.08 23.10
CA TYR A 539 14.45 -13.68 24.43
C TYR A 539 14.63 -12.64 25.53
N GLY A 540 15.48 -11.64 25.34
CA GLY A 540 15.60 -10.50 26.25
C GLY A 540 14.28 -9.76 26.50
N VAL A 541 13.44 -9.55 25.48
CA VAL A 541 12.09 -8.95 25.67
C VAL A 541 11.17 -9.86 26.49
N LEU A 542 11.30 -11.18 26.33
CA LEU A 542 10.46 -12.16 27.02
C LEU A 542 10.92 -12.42 28.45
N ASN A 543 12.22 -12.48 28.70
CA ASN A 543 12.80 -12.91 29.98
C ASN A 543 13.32 -11.76 30.84
N TYR A 544 13.75 -10.65 30.23
CA TYR A 544 14.40 -9.50 30.90
C TYR A 544 13.89 -8.14 30.39
N PRO A 545 12.57 -7.90 30.32
CA PRO A 545 12.01 -6.66 29.77
C PRO A 545 12.49 -5.39 30.48
N GLU A 546 12.89 -5.50 31.75
CA GLU A 546 13.41 -4.41 32.59
C GLU A 546 14.74 -3.84 32.08
N LEU A 547 15.48 -4.60 31.27
CA LEU A 547 16.72 -4.13 30.64
C LEU A 547 16.47 -3.38 29.31
N GLY A 548 15.20 -3.02 29.03
CA GLY A 548 14.81 -2.27 27.85
C GLY A 548 15.46 -0.88 27.79
N GLY A 549 16.12 -0.59 26.67
CA GLY A 549 16.64 0.75 26.34
C GLY A 549 15.65 1.53 25.48
N ASP A 550 16.17 2.33 24.55
CA ASP A 550 15.40 3.05 23.55
C ASP A 550 14.85 2.14 22.45
N TYR A 551 15.56 1.03 22.14
CA TYR A 551 15.10 0.02 21.18
C TYR A 551 15.19 -1.43 21.68
N ALA A 552 14.29 -2.26 21.16
CA ALA A 552 14.37 -3.73 21.26
C ALA A 552 14.41 -4.37 19.86
N ARG A 553 15.45 -5.20 19.62
CA ARG A 553 15.75 -5.81 18.32
C ARG A 553 15.05 -7.16 18.15
N ILE A 554 13.73 -7.13 18.09
CA ILE A 554 12.92 -8.36 18.03
C ILE A 554 13.13 -9.11 16.70
N GLY A 555 13.52 -10.37 16.78
CA GLY A 555 13.73 -11.28 15.65
C GLY A 555 12.68 -12.38 15.63
N ILE A 556 13.05 -13.59 16.05
CA ILE A 556 12.22 -14.79 15.94
C ILE A 556 10.83 -14.65 16.60
N ALA A 557 10.76 -14.06 17.80
CA ALA A 557 9.50 -13.85 18.53
C ALA A 557 8.49 -12.95 17.79
N LEU A 558 8.93 -12.07 16.89
CA LEU A 558 8.03 -11.27 16.05
C LEU A 558 7.13 -12.16 15.19
N TYR A 559 7.66 -13.29 14.76
CA TYR A 559 7.00 -14.26 13.89
C TYR A 559 6.20 -15.31 14.66
N GLY A 560 6.11 -15.15 15.99
CA GLY A 560 5.23 -15.95 16.84
C GLY A 560 5.78 -17.31 17.23
N ILE A 561 7.10 -17.46 17.17
CA ILE A 561 7.84 -18.69 17.38
C ILE A 561 9.17 -18.38 18.08
N LEU A 562 9.79 -19.39 18.67
CA LEU A 562 11.09 -19.31 19.35
C LEU A 562 12.06 -20.37 18.83
N SER A 563 13.32 -20.34 19.28
CA SER A 563 14.40 -21.16 18.72
C SER A 563 14.11 -22.65 18.84
N THR A 564 13.52 -23.08 19.97
CA THR A 564 13.12 -24.47 20.22
C THR A 564 11.60 -24.60 20.28
N ARG A 565 11.10 -25.83 20.11
CA ARG A 565 9.69 -26.15 20.30
C ARG A 565 9.25 -25.91 21.74
N ALA A 566 10.03 -26.39 22.71
CA ALA A 566 9.75 -26.22 24.14
C ALA A 566 9.57 -24.74 24.51
N ASP A 567 10.43 -23.86 24.00
CA ASP A 567 10.30 -22.41 24.21
C ASP A 567 9.02 -21.88 23.55
N THR A 568 8.75 -22.28 22.31
CA THR A 568 7.57 -21.85 21.56
C THR A 568 6.28 -22.24 22.30
N ASP A 569 6.21 -23.47 22.80
CA ASP A 569 5.07 -24.00 23.54
C ASP A 569 4.85 -23.24 24.87
N ALA A 570 5.93 -22.84 25.54
CA ALA A 570 5.86 -22.02 26.75
C ALA A 570 5.18 -20.65 26.52
N TRP A 571 5.18 -20.15 25.28
CA TRP A 571 4.59 -18.86 24.89
C TRP A 571 3.42 -18.98 23.91
N ALA A 572 2.91 -20.19 23.65
CA ALA A 572 1.88 -20.44 22.64
C ALA A 572 0.54 -19.72 22.90
N ARG A 573 0.27 -19.31 24.14
CA ARG A 573 -0.94 -18.53 24.49
C ARG A 573 -0.82 -17.05 24.12
N GLN A 574 0.41 -16.54 23.97
CA GLN A 574 0.69 -15.11 23.79
C GLN A 574 1.22 -14.80 22.40
N LEU A 575 2.02 -15.69 21.82
CA LEU A 575 2.61 -15.55 20.50
C LEU A 575 1.84 -16.40 19.49
N ARG A 576 1.61 -15.84 18.29
CA ARG A 576 0.86 -16.47 17.21
C ARG A 576 1.76 -16.69 15.99
N PRO A 577 1.98 -17.94 15.54
CA PRO A 577 2.79 -18.21 14.36
C PRO A 577 2.29 -17.43 13.14
N VAL A 578 3.21 -16.74 12.46
CA VAL A 578 2.88 -15.90 11.30
C VAL A 578 2.90 -16.69 9.99
N LEU A 579 3.76 -17.70 9.89
CA LEU A 579 4.05 -18.41 8.64
C LEU A 579 3.35 -19.78 8.57
N SER A 580 2.76 -20.07 7.42
CA SER A 580 2.39 -21.43 7.01
C SER A 580 3.05 -21.79 5.69
N LEU A 581 3.68 -22.96 5.60
CA LEU A 581 4.29 -23.51 4.39
C LEU A 581 3.39 -24.60 3.81
N LYS A 582 3.04 -24.44 2.53
CA LYS A 582 2.09 -25.31 1.84
C LYS A 582 2.64 -25.76 0.49
N ALA A 583 2.26 -26.95 0.05
CA ALA A 583 2.61 -27.50 -1.26
C ALA A 583 1.43 -28.25 -1.89
N ARG A 584 1.40 -28.31 -3.22
CA ARG A 584 0.41 -29.09 -3.97
C ARG A 584 0.83 -30.55 -4.08
N VAL A 585 -0.16 -31.42 -4.00
CA VAL A 585 -0.08 -32.79 -4.49
C VAL A 585 -0.06 -32.73 -6.02
N ALA A 586 1.04 -33.16 -6.64
CA ALA A 586 1.22 -33.17 -8.09
C ALA A 586 0.57 -34.39 -8.73
N THR A 587 0.72 -35.56 -8.11
CA THR A 587 0.17 -36.83 -8.58
C THR A 587 -0.03 -37.78 -7.41
N VAL A 588 -0.96 -38.71 -7.57
CA VAL A 588 -1.27 -39.78 -6.62
C VAL A 588 -1.24 -41.09 -7.39
N LYS A 589 -0.55 -42.11 -6.88
CA LYS A 589 -0.32 -43.38 -7.58
C LYS A 589 -0.36 -44.56 -6.60
N PRO A 590 -0.78 -45.76 -7.03
CA PRO A 590 -0.51 -46.98 -6.27
C PRO A 590 0.99 -47.28 -6.25
N LEU A 591 1.44 -47.95 -5.19
CA LEU A 591 2.75 -48.58 -5.08
C LEU A 591 2.51 -50.01 -4.57
N TYR A 592 2.85 -51.01 -5.39
CA TYR A 592 2.56 -52.41 -5.09
C TYR A 592 3.65 -53.02 -4.20
N THR A 593 3.33 -54.14 -3.54
CA THR A 593 4.27 -54.88 -2.70
C THR A 593 5.55 -55.20 -3.47
N GLN A 594 6.71 -55.03 -2.80
CA GLN A 594 8.07 -55.15 -3.35
C GLN A 594 8.50 -54.03 -4.33
N GLU A 595 7.64 -53.08 -4.69
CA GLU A 595 8.08 -51.89 -5.42
C GLU A 595 8.79 -50.91 -4.49
N ALA A 596 9.80 -50.21 -5.02
CA ALA A 596 10.59 -49.24 -4.28
C ALA A 596 10.38 -47.81 -4.79
N VAL A 597 10.58 -46.84 -3.91
CA VAL A 597 10.32 -45.42 -4.18
C VAL A 597 11.49 -44.52 -3.83
N GLY A 598 11.75 -43.54 -4.70
CA GLY A 598 12.77 -42.51 -4.49
C GLY A 598 14.22 -42.96 -4.80
N TYR A 599 15.16 -42.04 -4.59
CA TYR A 599 16.57 -42.28 -4.92
C TYR A 599 17.22 -43.34 -4.03
N GLY A 600 17.89 -44.31 -4.66
CA GLY A 600 18.64 -45.35 -3.97
C GLY A 600 17.76 -46.41 -3.32
N LEU A 601 16.48 -46.51 -3.71
CA LEU A 601 15.53 -47.54 -3.26
C LEU A 601 15.42 -47.62 -1.73
N SER A 602 15.51 -46.47 -1.05
CA SER A 602 15.58 -46.42 0.42
C SER A 602 14.26 -46.79 1.12
N CYS A 603 13.16 -46.85 0.37
CA CYS A 603 11.86 -47.32 0.83
C CYS A 603 11.32 -48.34 -0.17
N THR A 604 11.04 -49.55 0.31
CA THR A 604 10.39 -50.63 -0.43
C THR A 604 9.07 -50.96 0.26
N ALA A 605 7.99 -51.05 -0.52
CA ALA A 605 6.66 -51.33 0.00
C ALA A 605 6.55 -52.79 0.48
N ASP A 606 6.15 -52.99 1.72
CA ASP A 606 5.86 -54.31 2.31
C ASP A 606 4.39 -54.73 2.14
N HIS A 607 3.52 -53.80 1.76
CA HIS A 607 2.11 -54.03 1.40
C HIS A 607 1.69 -53.06 0.27
N PRO A 608 0.51 -53.24 -0.36
CA PRO A 608 0.00 -52.27 -1.32
C PRO A 608 -0.26 -50.91 -0.66
N MET A 609 0.41 -49.88 -1.15
CA MET A 609 0.34 -48.51 -0.62
C MET A 609 -0.25 -47.55 -1.66
N LYS A 610 -0.68 -46.38 -1.19
CA LYS A 610 -1.03 -45.23 -2.02
C LYS A 610 -0.09 -44.08 -1.70
N ILE A 611 0.67 -43.64 -2.69
CA ILE A 611 1.68 -42.58 -2.53
C ILE A 611 1.25 -41.30 -3.25
N ALA A 612 1.68 -40.17 -2.71
CA ALA A 612 1.49 -38.86 -3.34
C ALA A 612 2.83 -38.12 -3.47
N THR A 613 3.03 -37.46 -4.61
CA THR A 613 4.20 -36.60 -4.85
C THR A 613 3.83 -35.14 -4.59
N LEU A 614 4.57 -34.48 -3.71
CA LEU A 614 4.46 -33.05 -3.44
C LEU A 614 5.46 -32.27 -4.29
N SER A 615 5.05 -31.09 -4.76
CA SER A 615 5.90 -30.20 -5.58
C SER A 615 6.80 -29.26 -4.76
N ILE A 616 7.45 -29.81 -3.74
CA ILE A 616 8.43 -29.14 -2.88
C ILE A 616 9.58 -30.09 -2.53
N GLY A 617 10.81 -29.57 -2.50
CA GLY A 617 12.00 -30.34 -2.13
C GLY A 617 13.05 -29.50 -1.41
N TYR A 618 14.28 -30.02 -1.31
CA TYR A 618 15.33 -29.37 -0.50
C TYR A 618 15.83 -28.03 -1.05
N ALA A 619 15.70 -27.78 -2.36
CA ALA A 619 16.03 -26.46 -2.94
C ALA A 619 14.99 -25.38 -2.59
N ASP A 620 13.84 -25.78 -2.04
CA ASP A 620 12.86 -24.88 -1.44
C ASP A 620 13.06 -24.66 0.06
N GLY A 621 14.06 -25.34 0.66
CA GLY A 621 14.39 -25.22 2.08
C GLY A 621 13.79 -26.31 2.97
N LEU A 622 13.17 -27.36 2.40
CA LEU A 622 12.78 -28.54 3.18
C LEU A 622 14.05 -29.35 3.53
N PRO A 623 14.40 -29.56 4.82
CA PRO A 623 15.63 -30.24 5.16
C PRO A 623 15.64 -31.68 4.63
N ARG A 624 16.71 -32.04 3.90
CA ARG A 624 16.87 -33.40 3.37
C ARG A 624 17.00 -34.46 4.46
N SER A 625 17.39 -34.07 5.69
CA SER A 625 17.42 -34.95 6.86
C SER A 625 16.04 -35.47 7.29
N LEU A 626 14.94 -34.88 6.80
CA LEU A 626 13.58 -35.37 7.03
C LEU A 626 13.18 -36.57 6.13
N SER A 627 14.13 -37.10 5.36
CA SER A 627 13.93 -38.27 4.50
C SER A 627 13.62 -39.53 5.32
N ASP A 628 13.19 -40.60 4.63
CA ASP A 628 13.15 -41.96 5.18
C ASP A 628 12.32 -42.06 6.47
N GLY A 629 11.17 -41.39 6.51
CA GLY A 629 10.22 -41.42 7.64
C GLY A 629 10.55 -40.48 8.80
N HIS A 630 11.68 -39.74 8.77
CA HIS A 630 12.03 -38.79 9.83
C HIS A 630 11.11 -37.56 9.89
N GLY A 631 10.41 -37.25 8.80
CA GLY A 631 9.41 -36.18 8.73
C GLY A 631 8.05 -36.64 8.22
N TYR A 632 7.05 -35.79 8.40
CA TYR A 632 5.70 -35.97 7.88
C TYR A 632 5.10 -34.62 7.49
N VAL A 633 4.03 -34.65 6.69
CA VAL A 633 3.21 -33.47 6.37
C VAL A 633 1.79 -33.65 6.88
N LEU A 634 1.00 -32.58 6.89
CA LEU A 634 -0.43 -32.68 7.16
C LEU A 634 -1.24 -32.55 5.87
N LEU A 635 -2.13 -33.51 5.62
CA LEU A 635 -2.98 -33.55 4.43
C LEU A 635 -4.39 -33.97 4.83
N ARG A 636 -5.41 -33.20 4.43
CA ARG A 636 -6.83 -33.41 4.80
C ARG A 636 -7.05 -33.66 6.31
N GLY A 637 -6.31 -32.96 7.16
CA GLY A 637 -6.42 -33.10 8.63
C GLY A 637 -5.71 -34.31 9.24
N GLN A 638 -4.91 -35.06 8.47
CA GLN A 638 -4.19 -36.25 8.92
C GLN A 638 -2.70 -36.15 8.65
N LYS A 639 -1.89 -36.97 9.33
CA LYS A 639 -0.43 -37.05 9.11
C LYS A 639 -0.11 -37.97 7.94
N ALA A 640 0.77 -37.52 7.05
CA ALA A 640 1.28 -38.30 5.92
C ALA A 640 2.81 -38.38 6.02
N PRO A 641 3.39 -39.53 6.40
CA PRO A 641 4.84 -39.73 6.51
C PRO A 641 5.58 -39.47 5.18
N ILE A 642 6.81 -38.94 5.26
CA ILE A 642 7.69 -38.80 4.09
C ILE A 642 8.32 -40.15 3.77
N LEU A 643 8.18 -40.59 2.51
CA LEU A 643 8.73 -41.83 2.00
C LEU A 643 10.01 -41.58 1.20
N GLY A 644 11.04 -42.37 1.51
CA GLY A 644 12.33 -42.33 0.83
C GLY A 644 13.03 -40.97 0.94
N LYS A 645 13.96 -40.72 0.01
CA LYS A 645 14.77 -39.50 0.01
C LYS A 645 14.03 -38.30 -0.57
N ILE A 646 14.07 -37.18 0.16
CA ILE A 646 13.64 -35.87 -0.35
C ILE A 646 14.52 -35.46 -1.53
N CYS A 647 13.89 -35.13 -2.66
CA CYS A 647 14.55 -34.70 -3.88
C CYS A 647 14.72 -33.18 -3.92
N MET A 648 15.39 -32.65 -4.95
CA MET A 648 15.64 -31.21 -5.08
C MET A 648 14.34 -30.39 -5.09
N ASP A 649 13.34 -30.89 -5.82
CA ASP A 649 12.10 -30.15 -6.11
C ASP A 649 10.83 -30.90 -5.71
N GLN A 650 10.95 -32.14 -5.24
CA GLN A 650 9.81 -33.02 -4.97
C GLN A 650 10.04 -33.87 -3.71
N THR A 651 8.94 -34.23 -3.06
CA THR A 651 8.90 -35.09 -1.87
C THR A 651 7.78 -36.10 -2.05
N ILE A 652 8.00 -37.35 -1.64
CA ILE A 652 6.98 -38.40 -1.72
C ILE A 652 6.46 -38.66 -0.32
N ILE A 653 5.15 -38.82 -0.21
CA ILE A 653 4.47 -39.07 1.07
C ILE A 653 3.54 -40.28 0.95
N ASP A 654 3.36 -40.98 2.07
CA ASP A 654 2.36 -42.03 2.21
C ASP A 654 0.98 -41.42 2.48
N VAL A 655 0.00 -41.80 1.67
CA VAL A 655 -1.40 -41.38 1.79
C VAL A 655 -2.36 -42.57 1.79
N THR A 656 -1.87 -43.77 2.12
CA THR A 656 -2.64 -45.01 2.15
C THR A 656 -3.88 -44.90 3.04
N ASP A 657 -3.71 -44.36 4.25
CA ASP A 657 -4.80 -44.20 5.24
C ASP A 657 -5.61 -42.90 5.09
N ILE A 658 -5.31 -42.08 4.08
CA ILE A 658 -5.96 -40.77 3.88
C ILE A 658 -6.94 -40.86 2.70
N PRO A 659 -8.25 -41.03 2.95
CA PRO A 659 -9.22 -41.22 1.87
C PRO A 659 -9.34 -39.96 1.01
N GLY A 660 -9.66 -40.13 -0.27
CA GLY A 660 -10.01 -39.03 -1.17
C GLY A 660 -8.88 -38.08 -1.57
N VAL A 661 -7.61 -38.42 -1.30
CA VAL A 661 -6.46 -37.61 -1.77
C VAL A 661 -6.39 -37.63 -3.29
N CYS A 662 -6.32 -36.44 -3.90
CA CYS A 662 -6.19 -36.26 -5.35
C CYS A 662 -5.15 -35.19 -5.72
N ALA A 663 -4.76 -35.19 -7.00
CA ALA A 663 -3.89 -34.14 -7.53
C ALA A 663 -4.55 -32.76 -7.38
N GLY A 664 -3.75 -31.78 -6.95
CA GLY A 664 -4.22 -30.44 -6.61
C GLY A 664 -4.56 -30.26 -5.13
N ASP A 665 -4.61 -31.30 -4.31
CA ASP A 665 -4.78 -31.13 -2.86
C ASP A 665 -3.62 -30.34 -2.21
N THR A 666 -3.90 -29.71 -1.07
CA THR A 666 -2.92 -28.92 -0.32
C THR A 666 -2.36 -29.72 0.84
N ALA A 667 -1.05 -30.03 0.78
CA ALA A 667 -0.29 -30.49 1.92
C ALA A 667 0.26 -29.28 2.71
N VAL A 668 0.22 -29.37 4.04
CA VAL A 668 0.75 -28.38 4.97
C VAL A 668 2.02 -28.94 5.60
N LEU A 669 3.14 -28.25 5.38
CA LEU A 669 4.46 -28.62 5.91
C LEU A 669 4.82 -27.81 7.16
N ILE A 670 4.26 -26.60 7.28
CA ILE A 670 4.28 -25.79 8.51
C ILE A 670 2.92 -25.12 8.60
N GLY A 671 2.25 -25.20 9.75
CA GLY A 671 0.92 -24.63 9.99
C GLY A 671 -0.11 -25.69 10.39
N THR A 672 -1.39 -25.37 10.19
CA THR A 672 -2.52 -26.17 10.67
C THR A 672 -3.30 -26.79 9.52
N SER A 673 -3.73 -28.04 9.69
CA SER A 673 -4.64 -28.77 8.80
C SER A 673 -5.63 -29.54 9.67
N GLY A 674 -6.93 -29.24 9.57
CA GLY A 674 -7.92 -29.77 10.50
C GLY A 674 -7.64 -29.34 11.94
N THR A 675 -7.56 -30.30 12.86
CA THR A 675 -7.21 -30.07 14.27
C THR A 675 -5.71 -30.23 14.56
N LEU A 676 -4.93 -30.68 13.57
CA LEU A 676 -3.50 -30.92 13.73
C LEU A 676 -2.69 -29.70 13.30
N THR A 677 -1.62 -29.43 14.03
CA THR A 677 -0.64 -28.39 13.72
C THR A 677 0.75 -29.00 13.66
N LEU A 678 1.51 -28.61 12.64
CA LEU A 678 2.92 -28.95 12.46
C LEU A 678 3.71 -27.65 12.50
N SER A 679 4.50 -27.44 13.55
CA SER A 679 5.24 -26.20 13.77
C SER A 679 6.62 -26.23 13.11
N ALA A 680 7.24 -25.06 12.97
CA ALA A 680 8.64 -24.99 12.57
C ALA A 680 9.58 -25.64 13.59
N GLY A 681 9.18 -25.67 14.87
CA GLY A 681 9.91 -26.34 15.95
C GLY A 681 9.90 -27.86 15.79
N ASP A 682 8.78 -28.46 15.36
CA ASP A 682 8.69 -29.89 15.08
C ASP A 682 9.67 -30.29 13.96
N LEU A 683 9.70 -29.51 12.87
CA LEU A 683 10.65 -29.74 11.78
C LEU A 683 12.10 -29.56 12.24
N ALA A 684 12.36 -28.59 13.12
CA ALA A 684 13.68 -28.33 13.65
C ALA A 684 14.19 -29.49 14.51
N GLU A 685 13.35 -30.01 15.42
CA GLU A 685 13.68 -31.17 16.24
C GLU A 685 13.97 -32.41 15.38
N SER A 686 13.07 -32.73 14.44
CA SER A 686 13.28 -33.86 13.51
C SER A 686 14.53 -33.70 12.64
N ALA A 687 14.93 -32.47 12.32
CA ALA A 687 16.12 -32.18 11.52
C ALA A 687 17.40 -31.98 12.35
N GLY A 688 17.33 -32.02 13.69
CA GLY A 688 18.47 -31.79 14.58
C GLY A 688 18.98 -30.35 14.60
N THR A 689 18.08 -29.36 14.50
CA THR A 689 18.41 -27.92 14.47
C THR A 689 17.39 -27.07 15.24
N ILE A 690 17.36 -25.75 14.99
CA ILE A 690 16.48 -24.75 15.59
C ILE A 690 15.55 -24.11 14.55
N SER A 691 14.40 -23.59 15.00
CA SER A 691 13.40 -22.94 14.15
C SER A 691 13.99 -21.81 13.28
N ASN A 692 14.99 -21.09 13.80
CA ASN A 692 15.66 -20.01 13.09
C ASN A 692 16.32 -20.51 11.80
N GLU A 693 16.95 -21.68 11.83
CA GLU A 693 17.59 -22.27 10.66
C GLU A 693 16.53 -22.74 9.66
N ILE A 694 15.53 -23.49 10.12
CA ILE A 694 14.43 -23.99 9.27
C ILE A 694 13.82 -22.86 8.44
N LEU A 695 13.49 -21.75 9.09
CA LEU A 695 12.75 -20.67 8.44
C LEU A 695 13.65 -19.78 7.60
N SER A 696 14.82 -19.41 8.10
CA SER A 696 15.75 -18.55 7.33
C SER A 696 16.28 -19.22 6.06
N ARG A 697 16.25 -20.56 6.00
CA ARG A 697 16.65 -21.34 4.83
C ARG A 697 15.53 -21.61 3.82
N LEU A 698 14.30 -21.15 4.07
CA LEU A 698 13.20 -21.28 3.10
C LEU A 698 13.55 -20.55 1.79
N GLY A 699 13.58 -21.31 0.70
CA GLY A 699 14.12 -20.90 -0.58
C GLY A 699 13.39 -19.70 -1.21
N ALA A 700 14.10 -18.96 -2.06
CA ALA A 700 13.55 -17.78 -2.76
C ALA A 700 12.46 -18.14 -3.79
N ARG A 701 12.41 -19.41 -4.26
CA ARG A 701 11.40 -19.91 -5.22
C ARG A 701 10.00 -20.05 -4.63
N LEU A 702 9.86 -19.98 -3.31
CA LEU A 702 8.56 -20.02 -2.63
C LEU A 702 7.91 -18.64 -2.69
N ASP A 703 6.72 -18.57 -3.27
CA ASP A 703 5.90 -17.35 -3.24
C ASP A 703 5.49 -17.03 -1.80
N ARG A 704 5.53 -15.75 -1.41
CA ARG A 704 5.12 -15.29 -0.08
C ARG A 704 3.89 -14.41 -0.18
N ILE A 705 2.79 -14.87 0.43
CA ILE A 705 1.46 -14.29 0.28
C ILE A 705 0.99 -13.76 1.63
N LEU A 706 0.77 -12.45 1.72
CA LEU A 706 0.20 -11.83 2.92
C LEU A 706 -1.31 -12.05 2.98
N CYS A 707 -1.77 -12.80 3.97
CA CYS A 707 -3.15 -13.10 4.28
C CYS A 707 -3.67 -12.15 5.37
N ARG A 708 -4.95 -11.78 5.28
CA ARG A 708 -5.61 -10.78 6.16
C ARG A 708 -6.85 -11.30 6.80
#